data_AF-A0A1B1T997-F1
#
_entry.id   AF-A0A1B1T997-F1
#
_cell.length_a   1.000
_cell.length_b   1.000
_cell.length_c   1.000
_cell.angle_alpha   90.00
_cell.angle_beta   90.00
_cell.angle_gamma   90.00
#
_symmetry.space_group_name_H-M   'P 1'
#
loop_
_entity.id
_entity.type
_entity.pdbx_description
1 polymer ?
#
loop_
_entity_poly.entity_id
_entity_poly.type
_entity_poly.pdbx_seq_one_letter_code
_entity_poly.pdbx_strand_id
1 'polypeptide(L)'
;MKYSYLVPRRFHYLLIGAIFYWFYANKFLTYSVDYVTQMSRDLSFGGVQQNIAYYSNESLILSVGGFLLISYLLIQNEFSNLFQSSDNLSTSAESKYDIFLNMYLWIVLFGLLSIFENGSSSVLSIFTALLKGSSFGLFCGLFVGFLFRGYYSSLFAMLMFVLSYFLVPMLDLSTTGIMFFLVGGSVLTSFLLIQNNIANIFTVDFLSNMSSVRIYIGEYLSIISVIFFAVLVFNISMIPLLSDNLIPILSLILLINVIFWSINLSQEKFKPSVQQHRSAAIVFMILLPLLMYLLLRFLFLLNHPDTVMRNRWELAYDFMTQGNTFRVNTWPFEVEPGADSRWLFYKAAIINSARVTLLSIFLCTILGIIVGVTRLSSNKLASTLATVYVEIFRNLPLAVLLFLIATQMGHKLPLFSEEKEIFGLIYYSNQGIWFTTVAEHSRIFIGLMILALVKIIMRQMSRVEPRKVDDSKRNLIQRPFHVFSWKFESFMSDLLVLISIFVFAIMSYPFFTSASGGLSCIIGVLILIYSLLVYTNVDDSGINEMVIDDSEKGLRRSFTIWTISVAVAIGIAVSAGFSHPELLKPSLTSSGSWRFAEGKGFEITPAFTAMILGLTLFTASVVAEIVRGSIQALPRGQVEAAISLGLSPFQRLRLVILPQALRSMIPLLNNQFMNVWKNSSLAIIVAYNDIFYQFLVMANNVGKLIPLFLLLLVTYQFGSLMISAVMNWFNARVTSVKI
;
A
#
# COMPACT_ATOMS: atom_id res chain seq x y z
N MET A 1 -17.79 25.03 41.73
CA MET A 1 -18.03 23.96 42.72
C MET A 1 -19.17 23.06 42.24
N LYS A 2 -18.89 21.90 41.61
CA LYS A 2 -19.86 20.81 41.37
C LYS A 2 -19.15 19.55 40.84
N TYR A 3 -18.25 18.95 41.63
CA TYR A 3 -17.59 17.67 41.28
C TYR A 3 -17.20 16.83 42.53
N SER A 4 -18.08 16.71 43.53
CA SER A 4 -17.74 15.93 44.75
C SER A 4 -18.47 14.59 44.91
N TYR A 5 -19.37 14.18 44.01
CA TYR A 5 -20.17 12.95 44.18
C TYR A 5 -19.88 11.80 43.18
N LEU A 6 -18.83 11.90 42.34
CA LEU A 6 -18.47 10.87 41.34
C LEU A 6 -17.17 10.08 41.64
N VAL A 7 -16.54 10.36 42.78
CA VAL A 7 -15.23 9.79 43.17
C VAL A 7 -15.23 8.25 43.36
N PRO A 8 -16.25 7.59 43.97
CA PRO A 8 -16.11 6.17 44.28
C PRO A 8 -16.13 5.28 43.02
N ARG A 9 -16.91 5.61 41.98
CA ARG A 9 -16.98 4.78 40.76
C ARG A 9 -15.68 4.81 39.95
N ARG A 10 -15.00 5.95 39.85
CA ARG A 10 -13.74 6.07 39.10
C ARG A 10 -12.59 5.28 39.73
N PHE A 11 -12.54 5.20 41.05
CA PHE A 11 -11.51 4.45 41.78
C PHE A 11 -11.64 2.93 41.56
N HIS A 12 -12.87 2.40 41.53
CA HIS A 12 -13.11 0.98 41.25
C HIS A 12 -12.64 0.57 39.85
N TYR A 13 -12.91 1.39 38.83
CA TYR A 13 -12.42 1.10 37.47
C TYR A 13 -10.89 1.15 37.35
N LEU A 14 -10.25 2.07 38.07
CA LEU A 14 -8.78 2.17 38.08
C LEU A 14 -8.15 0.96 38.79
N LEU A 15 -8.73 0.51 39.90
CA LEU A 15 -8.28 -0.68 40.63
C LEU A 15 -8.45 -1.96 39.80
N ILE A 16 -9.62 -2.12 39.16
CA ILE A 16 -9.90 -3.26 38.27
C ILE A 16 -8.93 -3.24 37.08
N GLY A 17 -8.70 -2.08 36.47
CA GLY A 17 -7.74 -1.92 35.37
C GLY A 17 -6.30 -2.28 35.79
N ALA A 18 -5.87 -1.84 36.97
CA ALA A 18 -4.56 -2.18 37.54
C ALA A 18 -4.40 -3.69 37.76
N ILE A 19 -5.42 -4.37 38.28
CA ILE A 19 -5.42 -5.82 38.48
C ILE A 19 -5.31 -6.55 37.14
N PHE A 20 -6.11 -6.18 36.14
CA PHE A 20 -6.02 -6.79 34.80
C PHE A 20 -4.67 -6.55 34.14
N TYR A 21 -4.14 -5.33 34.25
CA TYR A 21 -2.82 -5.01 33.70
C TYR A 21 -1.70 -5.81 34.37
N TRP A 22 -1.76 -6.01 35.69
CA TRP A 22 -0.82 -6.86 36.41
C TRP A 22 -0.81 -8.29 35.86
N PHE A 23 -1.99 -8.93 35.74
CA PHE A 23 -2.08 -10.29 35.19
C PHE A 23 -1.62 -10.37 33.74
N TYR A 24 -1.96 -9.36 32.94
CA TYR A 24 -1.52 -9.23 31.55
C TYR A 24 0.00 -9.12 31.46
N ALA A 25 0.62 -8.17 32.16
CA ALA A 25 2.05 -7.92 32.11
C ALA A 25 2.84 -9.14 32.62
N ASN A 26 2.42 -9.71 33.74
CA ASN A 26 3.07 -10.88 34.33
C ASN A 26 3.02 -12.08 33.38
N LYS A 27 1.87 -12.36 32.77
CA LYS A 27 1.71 -13.47 31.80
C LYS A 27 2.59 -13.30 30.56
N PHE A 28 2.56 -12.15 29.89
CA PHE A 28 3.31 -11.95 28.65
C PHE A 28 4.81 -11.78 28.88
N LEU A 29 5.23 -11.16 30.00
CA LEU A 29 6.64 -11.12 30.36
C LEU A 29 7.18 -12.49 30.74
N THR A 30 6.38 -13.35 31.39
CA THR A 30 6.76 -14.75 31.67
C THR A 30 7.09 -15.47 30.36
N TYR A 31 6.18 -15.45 29.39
CA TYR A 31 6.44 -16.08 28.08
C TYR A 31 7.64 -15.47 27.34
N SER A 32 7.84 -14.15 27.46
CA SER A 32 8.98 -13.46 26.86
C SER A 32 10.29 -13.97 27.45
N VAL A 33 10.39 -14.02 28.78
CA VAL A 33 11.57 -14.53 29.49
C VAL A 33 11.79 -16.01 29.15
N ASP A 34 10.75 -16.84 29.14
CA ASP A 34 10.84 -18.25 28.75
C ASP A 34 11.47 -18.43 27.37
N TYR A 35 11.03 -17.66 26.36
CA TYR A 35 11.65 -17.71 25.04
C TYR A 35 13.12 -17.27 25.06
N VAL A 36 13.46 -16.18 25.76
CA VAL A 36 14.86 -15.75 25.91
C VAL A 36 15.70 -16.85 26.57
N THR A 37 15.17 -17.54 27.58
CA THR A 37 15.89 -18.64 28.27
C THR A 37 16.18 -19.81 27.33
N GLN A 38 15.24 -20.15 26.45
CA GLN A 38 15.38 -21.26 25.50
C GLN A 38 16.29 -20.90 24.31
N MET A 39 16.39 -19.62 23.96
CA MET A 39 17.20 -19.15 22.83
C MET A 39 18.65 -18.82 23.22
N SER A 40 18.89 -18.21 24.38
CA SER A 40 20.20 -17.64 24.76
C SER A 40 21.17 -18.61 25.45
N ARG A 41 20.74 -19.79 25.90
CA ARG A 41 21.60 -20.73 26.63
C ARG A 41 22.60 -21.41 25.69
N ASP A 42 23.89 -21.14 25.75
CA ASP A 42 24.82 -21.91 24.91
C ASP A 42 25.05 -23.32 25.49
N LEU A 43 24.47 -24.33 24.83
CA LEU A 43 24.61 -25.75 25.18
C LEU A 43 25.24 -26.49 24.00
N SER A 44 26.53 -26.29 23.75
CA SER A 44 27.26 -27.00 22.70
C SER A 44 27.91 -28.29 23.24
N PHE A 45 27.63 -29.44 22.63
CA PHE A 45 28.37 -30.69 22.88
C PHE A 45 29.01 -31.17 21.57
N GLY A 46 30.34 -31.29 21.54
CA GLY A 46 31.06 -31.69 20.32
C GLY A 46 30.93 -30.71 19.15
N GLY A 47 30.72 -29.42 19.41
CA GLY A 47 30.52 -28.38 18.39
C GLY A 47 29.11 -28.29 17.79
N VAL A 48 28.17 -29.14 18.24
CA VAL A 48 26.75 -29.08 17.84
C VAL A 48 25.91 -28.54 18.99
N GLN A 49 25.10 -27.53 18.68
CA GLN A 49 24.19 -26.90 19.64
C GLN A 49 22.99 -27.79 19.95
N GLN A 50 22.74 -28.01 21.23
CA GLN A 50 21.62 -28.81 21.76
C GLN A 50 20.38 -27.97 22.06
N ASN A 51 20.48 -26.65 21.93
CA ASN A 51 19.36 -25.76 22.12
C ASN A 51 18.28 -25.94 21.07
N ILE A 52 17.04 -25.91 21.53
CA ILE A 52 15.81 -26.01 20.73
C ILE A 52 15.81 -24.96 19.61
N ALA A 53 16.13 -23.70 19.91
CA ALA A 53 16.18 -22.61 18.94
C ALA A 53 17.25 -21.58 19.31
N TYR A 54 18.54 -21.96 19.23
CA TYR A 54 19.62 -21.06 19.65
C TYR A 54 19.69 -19.79 18.81
N TYR A 55 19.97 -18.68 19.48
CA TYR A 55 20.43 -17.44 18.87
C TYR A 55 21.67 -16.95 19.60
N SER A 56 22.66 -16.45 18.86
CA SER A 56 23.80 -15.76 19.45
C SER A 56 23.33 -14.49 20.15
N ASN A 57 24.03 -14.06 21.20
CA ASN A 57 23.72 -12.82 21.91
C ASN A 57 23.69 -11.62 20.95
N GLU A 58 24.61 -11.56 19.99
CA GLU A 58 24.63 -10.55 18.92
C GLU A 58 23.30 -10.46 18.16
N SER A 59 22.78 -11.61 17.73
CA SER A 59 21.54 -11.67 16.94
C SER A 59 20.28 -11.34 17.76
N LEU A 60 20.25 -11.71 19.04
CA LEU A 60 19.17 -11.34 19.96
C LEU A 60 19.16 -9.84 20.25
N ILE A 61 20.34 -9.25 20.47
CA ILE A 61 20.46 -7.81 20.73
C ILE A 61 20.13 -7.01 19.48
N LEU A 62 20.59 -7.46 18.30
CA LEU A 62 20.25 -6.83 17.04
C LEU A 62 18.73 -6.79 16.81
N SER A 63 18.05 -7.91 17.05
CA SER A 63 16.60 -8.03 16.80
C SER A 63 15.75 -7.30 17.85
N VAL A 64 15.98 -7.54 19.14
CA VAL A 64 15.25 -6.88 20.24
C VAL A 64 15.61 -5.40 20.32
N GLY A 65 16.89 -5.06 20.29
CA GLY A 65 17.37 -3.67 20.33
C GLY A 65 16.94 -2.88 19.10
N GLY A 66 16.97 -3.49 17.91
CA GLY A 66 16.49 -2.87 16.68
C GLY A 66 14.99 -2.58 16.74
N PHE A 67 14.18 -3.51 17.26
CA PHE A 67 12.76 -3.29 17.48
C PHE A 67 12.48 -2.15 18.46
N LEU A 68 13.23 -2.07 19.56
CA LEU A 68 13.10 -0.98 20.54
C LEU A 68 13.52 0.36 19.94
N LEU A 69 14.60 0.40 19.16
CA LEU A 69 15.06 1.60 18.47
C LEU A 69 14.01 2.11 17.49
N ILE A 70 13.45 1.23 16.65
CA ILE A 70 12.40 1.60 15.69
C ILE A 70 11.17 2.14 16.44
N SER A 71 10.74 1.45 17.50
CA SER A 71 9.62 1.89 18.33
C SER A 71 9.89 3.27 18.96
N TYR A 72 11.12 3.49 19.43
CA TYR A 72 11.57 4.74 20.01
C TYR A 72 11.46 5.90 19.00
N LEU A 73 12.03 5.71 17.80
CA LEU A 73 12.03 6.74 16.75
C LEU A 73 10.61 7.03 16.23
N LEU A 74 9.75 6.02 16.13
CA LEU A 74 8.35 6.19 15.72
C LEU A 74 7.55 7.03 16.73
N ILE A 75 7.76 6.82 18.02
CA ILE A 75 7.08 7.57 19.08
C ILE A 75 7.59 9.01 19.17
N GLN A 76 8.90 9.22 18.98
CA GLN A 76 9.47 10.57 18.90
C GLN A 76 8.93 11.36 17.71
N ASN A 77 8.50 10.69 16.64
CA ASN A 77 7.92 11.29 15.43
C ASN A 77 8.82 12.38 14.81
N GLU A 78 10.14 12.30 15.01
CA GLU A 78 11.11 13.27 14.47
C GLU A 78 11.39 13.03 12.97
N PHE A 79 10.98 11.87 12.45
CA PHE A 79 11.07 11.52 11.03
C PHE A 79 10.31 12.50 10.12
N SER A 80 9.13 13.00 10.51
CA SER A 80 8.38 13.93 9.66
C SER A 80 9.14 15.24 9.43
N ASN A 81 9.90 15.67 10.44
CA ASN A 81 10.67 16.91 10.40
C ASN A 81 11.97 16.74 9.59
N LEU A 82 12.52 15.52 9.51
CA LEU A 82 13.64 15.18 8.63
C LEU A 82 13.31 15.39 7.14
N PHE A 83 12.06 15.13 6.73
CA PHE A 83 11.61 15.20 5.33
C PHE A 83 10.93 16.52 4.93
N GLN A 84 10.63 17.41 5.88
CA GLN A 84 10.13 18.74 5.55
C GLN A 84 11.29 19.65 5.13
N SER A 85 11.18 20.25 3.95
CA SER A 85 12.07 21.33 3.53
C SER A 85 11.95 22.48 4.52
N SER A 86 13.08 23.09 4.88
CA SER A 86 13.11 24.30 5.68
C SER A 86 12.53 25.47 4.89
N ASP A 87 11.21 25.66 4.94
CA ASP A 87 10.53 26.80 4.28
C ASP A 87 10.96 28.18 4.85
N ASN A 88 11.76 28.21 5.92
CA ASN A 88 12.28 29.43 6.54
C ASN A 88 13.76 29.72 6.22
N LEU A 89 14.34 29.15 5.17
CA LEU A 89 15.72 29.45 4.76
C LEU A 89 15.79 30.35 3.53
N SER A 90 15.41 31.61 3.74
CA SER A 90 15.92 32.68 2.88
C SER A 90 17.22 33.21 3.49
N THR A 91 18.27 33.16 2.68
CA THR A 91 19.60 33.77 2.83
C THR A 91 20.71 32.95 3.51
N SER A 92 21.81 32.83 2.76
CA SER A 92 23.16 32.38 3.12
C SER A 92 23.53 30.90 2.88
N ALA A 93 24.84 30.65 2.89
CA ALA A 93 25.59 29.60 2.20
C ALA A 93 25.40 28.15 2.73
N GLU A 94 24.18 27.77 3.11
CA GLU A 94 23.84 26.43 3.63
C GLU A 94 23.50 25.39 2.54
N SER A 95 23.52 25.75 1.25
CA SER A 95 23.13 24.82 0.16
C SER A 95 24.05 23.60 -0.02
N LYS A 96 25.30 23.64 0.47
CA LYS A 96 26.19 22.46 0.45
C LYS A 96 25.82 21.41 1.50
N TYR A 97 25.19 21.80 2.60
CA TYR A 97 24.80 20.90 3.68
C TYR A 97 23.50 20.13 3.34
N ASP A 98 22.61 20.70 2.53
CA ASP A 98 21.39 20.04 2.05
C ASP A 98 21.66 18.83 1.13
N ILE A 99 22.77 18.83 0.39
CA ILE A 99 23.18 17.69 -0.44
C ILE A 99 23.60 16.51 0.44
N PHE A 100 24.31 16.78 1.53
CA PHE A 100 24.71 15.78 2.52
C PHE A 100 23.55 15.30 3.40
N LEU A 101 22.48 16.07 3.53
CA LEU A 101 21.30 15.74 4.35
C LEU A 101 20.23 14.92 3.63
N ASN A 102 20.24 14.86 2.30
CA ASN A 102 19.19 14.18 1.55
C ASN A 102 19.32 12.66 1.66
N MET A 103 18.51 12.07 2.55
CA MET A 103 18.37 10.62 2.74
C MET A 103 18.16 9.87 1.40
N TYR A 104 17.46 10.48 0.45
CA TYR A 104 17.20 9.93 -0.88
C TYR A 104 18.48 9.81 -1.73
N LEU A 105 19.39 10.79 -1.61
CA LEU A 105 20.66 10.80 -2.35
C LEU A 105 21.59 9.71 -1.82
N TRP A 106 21.65 9.54 -0.49
CA TRP A 106 22.43 8.47 0.14
C TRP A 106 21.86 7.06 -0.13
N ILE A 107 20.54 6.88 -0.09
CA ILE A 107 19.90 5.61 -0.47
C ILE A 107 20.21 5.24 -1.92
N VAL A 108 20.15 6.22 -2.84
CA VAL A 108 20.48 6.00 -4.25
C VAL A 108 21.97 5.74 -4.46
N LEU A 109 22.85 6.49 -3.79
CA LEU A 109 24.30 6.37 -3.95
C LEU A 109 24.87 5.08 -3.35
N PHE A 110 24.41 4.68 -2.15
CA PHE A 110 24.77 3.38 -1.55
C PHE A 110 24.09 2.20 -2.24
N GLY A 111 22.84 2.39 -2.71
CA GLY A 111 22.16 1.42 -3.56
C GLY A 111 22.95 1.13 -4.84
N LEU A 112 23.41 2.18 -5.54
CA LEU A 112 24.24 2.08 -6.74
C LEU A 112 25.61 1.45 -6.46
N LEU A 113 26.29 1.83 -5.38
CA LEU A 113 27.58 1.24 -4.99
C LEU A 113 27.47 -0.27 -4.72
N SER A 114 26.40 -0.74 -4.06
CA SER A 114 26.18 -2.17 -3.80
C SER A 114 25.90 -2.99 -5.08
N ILE A 115 25.38 -2.35 -6.13
CA ILE A 115 25.16 -2.98 -7.44
C ILE A 115 26.51 -3.24 -8.14
N PHE A 116 27.51 -2.38 -7.93
CA PHE A 116 28.85 -2.56 -8.51
C PHE A 116 29.67 -3.65 -7.80
N GLU A 117 29.45 -3.90 -6.50
CA GLU A 117 30.20 -4.92 -5.74
C GLU A 117 29.75 -6.36 -6.00
N ASN A 118 28.45 -6.62 -6.25
CA ASN A 118 27.92 -7.99 -6.27
C ASN A 118 27.90 -8.70 -7.64
N GLY A 119 28.28 -8.02 -8.73
CA GLY A 119 28.52 -8.62 -10.06
C GLY A 119 27.36 -9.40 -10.71
N SER A 120 26.16 -9.41 -10.11
CA SER A 120 24.99 -10.16 -10.58
C SER A 120 23.81 -9.22 -10.86
N SER A 121 23.16 -9.43 -11.99
CA SER A 121 22.14 -8.55 -12.57
C SER A 121 20.71 -9.05 -12.35
N SER A 122 20.49 -9.95 -11.38
CA SER A 122 19.14 -10.43 -11.09
C SER A 122 18.37 -9.37 -10.29
N VAL A 123 17.09 -9.14 -10.62
CA VAL A 123 16.24 -8.16 -9.92
C VAL A 123 16.21 -8.41 -8.40
N LEU A 124 16.31 -9.67 -7.98
CA LEU A 124 16.36 -10.04 -6.56
C LEU A 124 17.71 -9.69 -5.91
N SER A 125 18.84 -9.87 -6.60
CA SER A 125 20.16 -9.42 -6.11
C SER A 125 20.23 -7.90 -6.03
N ILE A 126 19.65 -7.19 -6.99
CA ILE A 126 19.56 -5.73 -6.97
C ILE A 126 18.63 -5.28 -5.83
N PHE A 127 17.49 -5.94 -5.62
CA PHE A 127 16.55 -5.60 -4.54
C PHE A 127 17.13 -5.90 -3.15
N THR A 128 17.85 -7.02 -2.99
CA THR A 128 18.50 -7.39 -1.72
C THR A 128 19.75 -6.54 -1.44
N ALA A 129 20.54 -6.21 -2.46
CA ALA A 129 21.67 -5.28 -2.34
C ALA A 129 21.19 -3.85 -2.07
N LEU A 130 20.11 -3.42 -2.73
CA LEU A 130 19.50 -2.11 -2.48
C LEU A 130 18.80 -2.08 -1.11
N LEU A 131 18.20 -3.17 -0.62
CA LEU A 131 17.71 -3.26 0.76
C LEU A 131 18.84 -3.22 1.80
N LYS A 132 19.92 -3.99 1.62
CA LYS A 132 21.08 -3.99 2.54
C LYS A 132 21.85 -2.66 2.51
N GLY A 133 22.11 -2.13 1.31
CA GLY A 133 22.77 -0.85 1.09
C GLY A 133 21.90 0.34 1.50
N SER A 134 20.58 0.27 1.28
CA SER A 134 19.64 1.28 1.79
C SER A 134 19.52 1.22 3.30
N SER A 135 19.58 0.04 3.96
CA SER A 135 19.48 0.00 5.43
C SER A 135 20.69 0.64 6.11
N PHE A 136 21.90 0.42 5.59
CA PHE A 136 23.11 1.05 6.12
C PHE A 136 23.19 2.53 5.73
N GLY A 137 22.88 2.87 4.47
CA GLY A 137 22.84 4.25 4.00
C GLY A 137 21.75 5.09 4.68
N LEU A 138 20.59 4.51 4.99
CA LEU A 138 19.51 5.15 5.75
C LEU A 138 19.91 5.28 7.22
N PHE A 139 20.56 4.28 7.81
CA PHE A 139 21.10 4.37 9.18
C PHE A 139 22.14 5.50 9.30
N CYS A 140 23.14 5.53 8.42
CA CYS A 140 24.14 6.60 8.40
C CYS A 140 23.53 7.97 8.07
N GLY A 141 22.57 8.02 7.13
CA GLY A 141 21.84 9.25 6.78
C GLY A 141 21.01 9.80 7.94
N LEU A 142 20.33 8.94 8.70
CA LEU A 142 19.61 9.33 9.91
C LEU A 142 20.56 9.75 11.03
N PHE A 143 21.67 9.04 11.23
CA PHE A 143 22.66 9.39 12.24
C PHE A 143 23.23 10.78 11.99
N VAL A 144 23.67 11.04 10.75
CA VAL A 144 24.19 12.34 10.33
C VAL A 144 23.09 13.42 10.43
N GLY A 145 21.90 13.14 9.92
CA GLY A 145 20.77 14.08 9.95
C GLY A 145 20.35 14.48 11.37
N PHE A 146 20.35 13.54 12.31
CA PHE A 146 20.05 13.81 13.72
C PHE A 146 21.17 14.55 14.45
N LEU A 147 22.43 14.26 14.11
CA LEU A 147 23.61 14.91 14.70
C LEU A 147 23.66 16.40 14.36
N PHE A 148 23.37 16.76 13.10
CA PHE A 148 23.42 18.16 12.66
C PHE A 148 22.17 18.98 12.98
N ARG A 149 20.99 18.35 13.19
CA ARG A 149 19.73 19.06 13.50
C ARG A 149 19.40 19.15 15.00
N GLY A 150 20.28 18.65 15.89
CA GLY A 150 20.11 18.79 17.34
C GLY A 150 19.04 17.89 17.96
N TYR A 151 18.72 16.75 17.34
CA TYR A 151 17.74 15.79 17.84
C TYR A 151 18.38 14.80 18.85
N TYR A 152 18.75 15.31 20.02
CA TYR A 152 19.53 14.60 21.03
C TYR A 152 18.89 13.29 21.53
N SER A 153 17.56 13.22 21.57
CA SER A 153 16.80 12.08 22.09
C SER A 153 16.95 10.83 21.20
N SER A 154 16.73 10.99 19.89
CA SER A 154 16.90 9.92 18.90
C SER A 154 18.36 9.51 18.71
N LEU A 155 19.27 10.49 18.79
CA LEU A 155 20.71 10.23 18.73
C LEU A 155 21.17 9.38 19.93
N PHE A 156 20.72 9.71 21.14
CA PHE A 156 21.01 8.92 22.33
C PHE A 156 20.54 7.46 22.19
N ALA A 157 19.32 7.23 21.71
CA ALA A 157 18.79 5.88 21.50
C ALA A 157 19.64 5.09 20.47
N MET A 158 20.06 5.74 19.39
CA MET A 158 20.91 5.12 18.38
C MET A 158 22.30 4.76 18.92
N LEU A 159 22.91 5.65 19.69
CA LEU A 159 24.19 5.38 20.36
C LEU A 159 24.09 4.24 21.36
N MET A 160 23.04 4.19 22.19
CA MET A 160 22.83 3.11 23.15
C MET A 160 22.59 1.76 22.46
N PHE A 161 21.90 1.75 21.31
CA PHE A 161 21.76 0.54 20.51
C PHE A 161 23.10 0.06 19.95
N VAL A 162 23.91 0.96 19.36
CA VAL A 162 25.24 0.61 18.83
C VAL A 162 26.16 0.13 19.95
N LEU A 163 26.19 0.84 21.08
CA LEU A 163 27.00 0.48 22.23
C LEU A 163 26.59 -0.88 22.78
N SER A 164 25.29 -1.16 22.94
CA SER A 164 24.85 -2.47 23.37
C SER A 164 25.18 -3.59 22.38
N TYR A 165 25.04 -3.35 21.08
CA TYR A 165 25.36 -4.34 20.05
C TYR A 165 26.83 -4.77 20.07
N PHE A 166 27.77 -3.83 20.26
CA PHE A 166 29.20 -4.16 20.28
C PHE A 166 29.70 -4.64 21.65
N LEU A 167 29.21 -4.03 22.74
CA LEU A 167 29.81 -4.19 24.06
C LEU A 167 29.27 -5.44 24.76
N VAL A 168 27.98 -5.74 24.63
CA VAL A 168 27.35 -6.87 25.33
C VAL A 168 27.83 -8.25 24.88
N PRO A 169 28.08 -8.53 23.58
CA PRO A 169 28.68 -9.81 23.16
C PRO A 169 30.11 -10.01 23.64
N MET A 170 30.84 -8.93 23.90
CA MET A 170 32.19 -8.98 24.48
C MET A 170 32.18 -9.17 26.00
N LEU A 171 31.00 -9.09 26.63
CA LEU A 171 30.83 -9.26 28.06
C LEU A 171 30.24 -10.65 28.33
N ASP A 172 30.94 -11.45 29.15
CA ASP A 172 30.44 -12.74 29.64
C ASP A 172 29.31 -12.54 30.66
N LEU A 173 28.11 -12.22 30.17
CA LEU A 173 26.92 -12.06 31.00
C LEU A 173 26.31 -13.41 31.37
N SER A 174 25.78 -13.49 32.59
CA SER A 174 24.96 -14.62 33.02
C SER A 174 23.64 -14.67 32.22
N THR A 175 23.03 -15.85 32.14
CA THR A 175 21.75 -16.01 31.43
C THR A 175 20.65 -15.09 31.99
N THR A 176 20.60 -14.89 33.32
CA THR A 176 19.69 -13.93 33.97
C THR A 176 20.07 -12.48 33.67
N GLY A 177 21.36 -12.17 33.55
CA GLY A 177 21.86 -10.88 33.07
C GLY A 177 21.39 -10.55 31.66
N ILE A 178 21.43 -11.51 30.73
CA ILE A 178 20.93 -11.34 29.35
C ILE A 178 19.41 -11.15 29.33
N MET A 179 18.67 -11.92 30.14
CA MET A 179 17.21 -11.76 30.27
C MET A 179 16.84 -10.37 30.78
N PHE A 180 17.52 -9.89 31.83
CA PHE A 180 17.31 -8.56 32.36
C PHE A 180 17.74 -7.47 31.38
N PHE A 181 18.83 -7.68 30.65
CA PHE A 181 19.29 -6.76 29.63
C PHE A 181 18.22 -6.58 28.52
N LEU A 182 17.72 -7.68 27.95
CA LEU A 182 16.75 -7.62 26.85
C LEU A 182 15.35 -7.17 27.33
N VAL A 183 14.80 -7.82 28.35
CA VAL A 183 13.44 -7.55 28.81
C VAL A 183 13.40 -6.33 29.73
N GLY A 184 14.33 -6.19 30.68
CA GLY A 184 14.45 -5.00 31.51
C GLY A 184 14.86 -3.76 30.73
N GLY A 185 15.71 -3.90 29.70
CA GLY A 185 16.07 -2.80 28.79
C GLY A 185 14.86 -2.28 28.00
N SER A 186 13.94 -3.16 27.63
CA SER A 186 12.67 -2.77 27.00
C SER A 186 11.79 -1.92 27.94
N VAL A 187 11.74 -2.28 29.23
CA VAL A 187 11.03 -1.53 30.28
C VAL A 187 11.69 -0.16 30.50
N LEU A 188 13.03 -0.12 30.61
CA LEU A 188 13.78 1.13 30.72
C LEU A 188 13.52 2.05 29.51
N THR A 189 13.53 1.50 28.31
CA THR A 189 13.28 2.27 27.08
C THR A 189 11.89 2.90 27.11
N SER A 190 10.87 2.14 27.53
CA SER A 190 9.50 2.66 27.67
C SER A 190 9.39 3.78 28.73
N PHE A 191 10.17 3.68 29.81
CA PHE A 191 10.24 4.68 30.87
C PHE A 191 10.93 5.98 30.40
N LEU A 192 12.05 5.87 29.67
CA LEU A 192 12.74 7.03 29.12
C LEU A 192 11.90 7.76 28.06
N LEU A 193 11.15 7.00 27.24
CA LEU A 193 10.23 7.58 26.25
C LEU A 193 9.16 8.46 26.88
N ILE A 194 8.53 8.00 27.97
CA ILE A 194 7.43 8.77 28.58
C ILE A 194 7.91 10.00 29.35
N GLN A 195 9.13 9.95 29.91
CA GLN A 195 9.73 11.12 30.57
C GLN A 195 9.99 12.25 29.56
N ASN A 196 10.50 11.90 28.38
CA ASN A 196 10.80 12.80 27.28
C ASN A 196 11.67 14.01 27.68
N ASN A 197 12.75 13.74 28.39
CA ASN A 197 13.66 14.75 28.97
C ASN A 197 15.13 14.52 28.61
N ILE A 198 15.44 13.54 27.74
CA ILE A 198 16.81 13.23 27.34
C ILE A 198 17.50 14.43 26.70
N ALA A 199 16.76 15.20 25.89
CA ALA A 199 17.30 16.42 25.28
C ALA A 199 17.75 17.45 26.33
N ASN A 200 17.03 17.57 27.46
CA ASN A 200 17.36 18.51 28.53
C ASN A 200 18.69 18.16 29.21
N ILE A 201 19.04 16.86 29.29
CA ILE A 201 20.30 16.39 29.90
C ILE A 201 21.53 16.97 29.19
N PHE A 202 21.43 17.20 27.89
CA PHE A 202 22.55 17.70 27.06
C PHE A 202 22.56 19.22 26.92
N THR A 203 21.66 19.94 27.60
CA THR A 203 21.62 21.41 27.56
C THR A 203 22.67 22.05 28.48
N VAL A 204 23.26 23.16 28.04
CA VAL A 204 24.27 23.92 28.82
C VAL A 204 23.70 24.40 30.16
N ASP A 205 22.41 24.73 30.21
CA ASP A 205 21.71 25.16 31.42
C ASP A 205 21.68 24.07 32.50
N PHE A 206 21.43 22.81 32.09
CA PHE A 206 21.45 21.68 33.02
C PHE A 206 22.87 21.39 33.53
N LEU A 207 23.86 21.40 32.64
CA LEU A 207 25.26 21.12 32.98
C LEU A 207 25.86 22.20 33.90
N SER A 208 25.46 23.46 33.75
CA SER A 208 25.96 24.57 34.59
C SER A 208 25.26 24.65 35.96
N ASN A 209 23.99 24.25 36.06
CA ASN A 209 23.19 24.34 37.29
C ASN A 209 22.89 22.99 37.96
N MET A 210 23.86 22.07 37.96
CA MET A 210 23.70 20.73 38.56
C MET A 210 23.34 20.75 40.05
N SER A 211 23.62 21.82 40.80
CA SER A 211 23.26 21.92 42.23
C SER A 211 21.74 22.00 42.49
N SER A 212 20.93 22.31 41.47
CA SER A 212 19.49 22.59 41.61
C SER A 212 18.58 21.35 41.44
N VAL A 213 18.72 20.37 42.34
CA VAL A 213 18.02 19.07 42.26
C VAL A 213 16.50 19.18 42.10
N ARG A 214 15.85 20.16 42.75
CA ARG A 214 14.38 20.31 42.72
C ARG A 214 13.82 20.66 41.34
N ILE A 215 14.59 21.37 40.51
CA ILE A 215 14.14 21.82 39.19
C ILE A 215 14.25 20.69 38.18
N TYR A 216 15.30 19.87 38.27
CA TYR A 216 15.62 18.81 37.30
C TYR A 216 15.39 17.39 37.83
N ILE A 217 14.38 17.20 38.70
CA ILE A 217 14.06 15.89 39.31
C ILE A 217 13.86 14.82 38.24
N GLY A 218 13.22 15.17 37.11
CA GLY A 218 12.96 14.24 36.02
C GLY A 218 14.26 13.75 35.38
N GLU A 219 15.16 14.66 35.03
CA GLU A 219 16.45 14.39 34.39
C GLU A 219 17.33 13.52 35.29
N TYR A 220 17.39 13.82 36.58
CA TYR A 220 18.08 12.99 37.56
C TYR A 220 17.50 11.57 37.63
N LEU A 221 16.17 11.44 37.62
CA LEU A 221 15.51 10.13 37.65
C LEU A 221 15.86 9.30 36.40
N SER A 222 15.97 9.93 35.23
CA SER A 222 16.43 9.27 33.99
C SER A 222 17.87 8.78 34.11
N ILE A 223 18.79 9.65 34.54
CA ILE A 223 20.22 9.31 34.69
C ILE A 223 20.40 8.18 35.70
N ILE A 224 19.75 8.28 36.87
CA ILE A 224 19.78 7.25 37.90
C ILE A 224 19.23 5.93 37.35
N SER A 225 18.13 5.95 36.61
CA SER A 225 17.56 4.72 36.04
C SER A 225 18.49 4.03 35.04
N VAL A 226 19.21 4.79 34.20
CA VAL A 226 20.18 4.26 33.23
C VAL A 226 21.40 3.67 33.94
N ILE A 227 21.96 4.39 34.91
CA ILE A 227 23.12 3.92 35.69
C ILE A 227 22.74 2.68 36.50
N PHE A 228 21.60 2.72 37.19
CA PHE A 228 21.12 1.59 37.98
C PHE A 228 20.87 0.35 37.12
N PHE A 229 20.29 0.52 35.94
CA PHE A 229 20.14 -0.56 34.97
C PHE A 229 21.49 -1.15 34.55
N ALA A 230 22.45 -0.30 34.18
CA ALA A 230 23.78 -0.75 33.77
C ALA A 230 24.50 -1.54 34.89
N VAL A 231 24.43 -1.08 36.13
CA VAL A 231 25.03 -1.78 37.29
C VAL A 231 24.34 -3.11 37.55
N LEU A 232 23.00 -3.16 37.46
CA LEU A 232 22.24 -4.39 37.70
C LEU A 232 22.49 -5.45 36.63
N VAL A 233 22.69 -5.09 35.36
CA VAL A 233 22.96 -6.06 34.28
C VAL A 233 24.13 -7.00 34.64
N PHE A 234 25.18 -6.48 35.29
CA PHE A 234 26.34 -7.26 35.72
C PHE A 234 26.15 -8.00 37.06
N ASN A 235 25.33 -7.46 37.96
CA ASN A 235 25.25 -7.93 39.34
C ASN A 235 23.95 -8.69 39.66
N ILE A 236 23.00 -8.80 38.72
CA ILE A 236 21.67 -9.35 39.03
C ILE A 236 21.70 -10.79 39.52
N SER A 237 22.63 -11.61 38.99
CA SER A 237 22.82 -12.98 39.45
C SER A 237 23.35 -13.08 40.89
N MET A 238 23.96 -12.02 41.41
CA MET A 238 24.48 -11.95 42.78
C MET A 238 23.42 -11.46 43.79
N ILE A 239 22.24 -11.06 43.32
CA ILE A 239 21.15 -10.56 44.17
C ILE A 239 19.94 -11.52 44.05
N PRO A 240 19.82 -12.54 44.92
CA PRO A 240 18.78 -13.56 44.83
C PRO A 240 17.35 -13.00 44.81
N LEU A 241 17.10 -11.95 45.59
CA LEU A 241 15.80 -11.29 45.65
C LEU A 241 15.30 -10.79 44.28
N LEU A 242 16.23 -10.27 43.45
CA LEU A 242 15.94 -9.74 42.11
C LEU A 242 15.97 -10.84 41.05
N SER A 243 16.91 -11.79 41.15
CA SER A 243 17.04 -12.90 40.21
C SER A 243 15.81 -13.82 40.25
N ASP A 244 15.33 -14.19 41.44
CA ASP A 244 14.24 -15.17 41.59
C ASP A 244 12.86 -14.56 41.30
N ASN A 245 12.70 -13.24 41.47
CA ASN A 245 11.44 -12.52 41.29
C ASN A 245 11.46 -11.51 40.13
N LEU A 246 12.29 -11.73 39.11
CA LEU A 246 12.50 -10.81 37.99
C LEU A 246 11.20 -10.35 37.34
N ILE A 247 10.31 -11.29 37.01
CA ILE A 247 9.08 -11.03 36.24
C ILE A 247 8.04 -10.24 37.07
N PRO A 248 7.70 -10.64 38.31
CA PRO A 248 6.88 -9.81 39.20
C PRO A 248 7.43 -8.40 39.40
N ILE A 249 8.75 -8.24 39.58
CA ILE A 249 9.38 -6.92 39.79
C ILE A 249 9.23 -6.04 38.55
N LEU A 250 9.56 -6.54 37.35
CA LEU A 250 9.39 -5.79 36.11
C LEU A 250 7.92 -5.44 35.83
N SER A 251 7.01 -6.37 36.10
CA SER A 251 5.56 -6.14 36.00
C SER A 251 5.08 -5.04 36.97
N LEU A 252 5.67 -4.98 38.18
CA LEU A 252 5.34 -3.99 39.19
C LEU A 252 5.84 -2.60 38.77
N ILE A 253 7.08 -2.52 38.26
CA ILE A 253 7.65 -1.29 37.72
C ILE A 253 6.78 -0.75 36.58
N LEU A 254 6.35 -1.61 35.65
CA LEU A 254 5.45 -1.22 34.57
C LEU A 254 4.09 -0.74 35.12
N LEU A 255 3.49 -1.48 36.05
CA LEU A 255 2.20 -1.14 36.65
C LEU A 255 2.24 0.24 37.34
N ILE A 256 3.25 0.49 38.17
CA ILE A 256 3.42 1.76 38.88
C ILE A 256 3.53 2.92 37.88
N ASN A 257 4.37 2.76 36.85
CA ASN A 257 4.56 3.80 35.85
C ASN A 257 3.31 4.05 35.00
N VAL A 258 2.61 3.00 34.56
CA VAL A 258 1.36 3.13 33.80
C VAL A 258 0.30 3.85 34.63
N ILE A 259 0.13 3.50 35.90
CA ILE A 259 -0.81 4.18 36.80
C ILE A 259 -0.42 5.65 36.99
N PHE A 260 0.84 5.91 37.35
CA PHE A 260 1.35 7.26 37.61
C PHE A 260 1.15 8.18 36.40
N TRP A 261 1.56 7.73 35.21
CA TRP A 261 1.44 8.52 34.00
C TRP A 261 0.01 8.60 33.47
N SER A 262 -0.81 7.57 33.64
CA SER A 262 -2.24 7.63 33.31
C SER A 262 -2.96 8.69 34.14
N ILE A 263 -2.61 8.83 35.43
CA ILE A 263 -3.16 9.88 36.29
C ILE A 263 -2.68 11.26 35.84
N ASN A 264 -1.38 11.42 35.55
CA ASN A 264 -0.83 12.71 35.13
C ASN A 264 -1.37 13.19 33.77
N LEU A 265 -1.55 12.28 32.81
CA LEU A 265 -2.11 12.60 31.49
C LEU A 265 -3.60 12.95 31.57
N SER A 266 -4.34 12.32 32.48
CA SER A 266 -5.76 12.62 32.74
C SER A 266 -5.97 14.04 33.29
N GLN A 267 -4.94 14.65 33.88
CA GLN A 267 -5.03 16.01 34.43
C GLN A 267 -4.79 17.13 33.38
N GLU A 268 -4.47 16.78 32.13
CA GLU A 268 -4.28 17.73 31.00
C GLU A 268 -3.33 18.92 31.30
N LYS A 269 -2.32 18.69 32.15
CA LYS A 269 -1.38 19.74 32.62
C LYS A 269 -0.30 20.12 31.60
N PHE A 270 -0.22 19.45 30.46
CA PHE A 270 0.89 19.55 29.52
C PHE A 270 0.52 20.31 28.26
N LYS A 271 1.51 20.88 27.58
CA LYS A 271 1.32 21.45 26.24
C LYS A 271 0.80 20.36 25.28
N PRO A 272 -0.08 20.68 24.30
CA PRO A 272 -0.67 19.69 23.41
C PRO A 272 0.35 18.79 22.70
N SER A 273 1.48 19.34 22.25
CA SER A 273 2.57 18.59 21.62
C SER A 273 3.20 17.56 22.55
N VAL A 274 3.49 17.94 23.80
CA VAL A 274 4.05 17.06 24.82
C VAL A 274 3.03 16.00 25.25
N GLN A 275 1.75 16.38 25.31
CA GLN A 275 0.67 15.45 25.66
C GLN A 275 0.46 14.37 24.60
N GLN A 276 0.53 14.73 23.31
CA GLN A 276 0.43 13.77 22.20
C GLN A 276 1.59 12.77 22.20
N HIS A 277 2.82 13.23 22.46
CA HIS A 277 3.98 12.35 22.56
C HIS A 277 3.86 11.37 23.75
N ARG A 278 3.54 11.89 24.94
CA ARG A 278 3.40 11.08 26.15
C ARG A 278 2.22 10.11 26.07
N SER A 279 1.15 10.45 25.35
CA SER A 279 0.05 9.52 25.09
C SER A 279 0.44 8.40 24.13
N ALA A 280 1.30 8.65 23.14
CA ALA A 280 1.87 7.57 22.32
C ALA A 280 2.83 6.68 23.14
N ALA A 281 3.67 7.28 23.98
CA ALA A 281 4.61 6.55 24.84
C ALA A 281 3.91 5.65 25.88
N ILE A 282 2.82 6.11 26.51
CA ILE A 282 2.07 5.28 27.46
C ILE A 282 1.38 4.09 26.77
N VAL A 283 0.89 4.27 25.54
CA VAL A 283 0.31 3.18 24.74
C VAL A 283 1.37 2.13 24.42
N PHE A 284 2.57 2.55 24.03
CA PHE A 284 3.70 1.65 23.83
C PHE A 284 4.06 0.91 25.13
N MET A 285 4.14 1.61 26.25
CA MET A 285 4.44 1.02 27.56
C MET A 285 3.41 -0.04 27.97
N ILE A 286 2.12 0.21 27.73
CA ILE A 286 1.04 -0.74 28.00
C ILE A 286 1.14 -1.96 27.08
N LEU A 287 1.47 -1.77 25.80
CA LEU A 287 1.58 -2.86 24.82
C LEU A 287 2.92 -3.61 24.89
N LEU A 288 3.92 -3.07 25.58
CA LEU A 288 5.29 -3.58 25.62
C LEU A 288 5.36 -5.08 25.96
N PRO A 289 4.68 -5.62 26.99
CA PRO A 289 4.72 -7.06 27.28
C PRO A 289 4.26 -7.92 26.11
N LEU A 290 3.17 -7.54 25.43
CA LEU A 290 2.65 -8.25 24.26
C LEU A 290 3.60 -8.13 23.06
N LEU A 291 4.14 -6.94 22.81
CA LEU A 291 5.06 -6.70 21.70
C LEU A 291 6.35 -7.52 21.85
N MET A 292 6.92 -7.55 23.06
CA MET A 292 8.10 -8.37 23.38
C MET A 292 7.80 -9.86 23.21
N TYR A 293 6.64 -10.33 23.69
CA TYR A 293 6.21 -11.71 23.51
C TYR A 293 6.09 -12.08 22.02
N LEU A 294 5.43 -11.26 21.21
CA LEU A 294 5.24 -11.52 19.79
C LEU A 294 6.58 -11.57 19.04
N LEU A 295 7.48 -10.63 19.33
CA LEU A 295 8.81 -10.59 18.72
C LEU A 295 9.65 -11.81 19.10
N LEU A 296 9.73 -12.15 20.39
CA LEU A 296 10.53 -13.28 20.86
C LEU A 296 9.94 -14.62 20.40
N ARG A 297 8.61 -14.73 20.35
CA ARG A 297 7.93 -15.88 19.76
C ARG A 297 8.23 -16.03 18.28
N PHE A 298 8.23 -14.92 17.54
CA PHE A 298 8.59 -14.93 16.12
C PHE A 298 10.03 -15.41 15.90
N LEU A 299 10.99 -14.89 16.66
CA LEU A 299 12.38 -15.34 16.62
C LEU A 299 12.51 -16.82 16.96
N PHE A 300 11.86 -17.29 18.02
CA PHE A 300 11.86 -18.69 18.40
C PHE A 300 11.36 -19.61 17.26
N LEU A 301 10.29 -19.20 16.56
CA LEU A 301 9.71 -19.98 15.47
C LEU A 301 10.59 -20.03 14.22
N LEU A 302 11.38 -18.98 13.96
CA LEU A 302 12.35 -18.95 12.86
C LEU A 302 13.47 -20.00 13.02
N ASN A 303 13.88 -20.31 14.26
CA ASN A 303 14.94 -21.28 14.54
C ASN A 303 14.42 -22.57 15.22
N HIS A 304 13.13 -22.89 15.06
CA HIS A 304 12.50 -24.05 15.71
C HIS A 304 13.26 -25.37 15.42
N PRO A 305 13.33 -26.33 16.37
CA PRO A 305 14.10 -27.57 16.16
C PRO A 305 13.47 -28.46 15.09
N ASP A 306 12.14 -28.52 15.04
CA ASP A 306 11.41 -29.22 13.99
C ASP A 306 11.65 -28.54 12.64
N THR A 307 12.26 -29.29 11.72
CA THR A 307 12.59 -28.85 10.37
C THR A 307 11.35 -28.47 9.58
N VAL A 308 10.19 -29.10 9.83
CA VAL A 308 8.93 -28.76 9.14
C VAL A 308 8.43 -27.40 9.59
N MET A 309 8.42 -27.13 10.90
CA MET A 309 8.06 -25.81 11.43
C MET A 309 9.05 -24.75 10.98
N ARG A 310 10.35 -24.99 11.09
CA ARG A 310 11.39 -24.06 10.63
C ARG A 310 11.20 -23.70 9.16
N ASN A 311 10.98 -24.71 8.30
CA ASN A 311 10.73 -24.51 6.89
C ASN A 311 9.51 -23.62 6.63
N ARG A 312 8.44 -23.74 7.41
CA ARG A 312 7.23 -22.92 7.26
C ARG A 312 7.45 -21.44 7.60
N TRP A 313 8.36 -21.16 8.55
CA TRP A 313 8.64 -19.81 9.08
C TRP A 313 9.86 -19.14 8.41
N GLU A 314 10.77 -19.91 7.85
CA GLU A 314 11.97 -19.42 7.16
C GLU A 314 11.62 -18.45 6.04
N LEU A 315 12.17 -17.24 6.10
CA LEU A 315 11.96 -16.15 5.14
C LEU A 315 12.89 -16.25 3.91
N ALA A 316 12.93 -17.43 3.29
CA ALA A 316 13.69 -17.69 2.06
C ALA A 316 12.76 -17.84 0.85
N TYR A 317 13.15 -17.30 -0.29
CA TYR A 317 12.39 -17.36 -1.55
C TYR A 317 13.03 -18.27 -2.61
N ASP A 318 13.99 -19.11 -2.23
CA ASP A 318 14.71 -19.98 -3.18
C ASP A 318 13.77 -20.93 -3.90
N PHE A 319 12.73 -21.40 -3.21
CA PHE A 319 11.68 -22.23 -3.79
C PHE A 319 10.91 -21.52 -4.92
N MET A 320 10.90 -20.18 -5.00
CA MET A 320 10.20 -19.46 -6.07
C MET A 320 10.91 -19.57 -7.42
N THR A 321 12.22 -19.86 -7.42
CA THR A 321 13.01 -20.06 -8.65
C THR A 321 12.78 -21.42 -9.28
N GLN A 322 12.35 -22.40 -8.49
CA GLN A 322 12.10 -23.76 -8.93
C GLN A 322 10.82 -23.86 -9.76
N GLY A 323 10.79 -24.90 -10.62
CA GLY A 323 9.67 -25.24 -11.47
C GLY A 323 8.42 -25.65 -10.69
N ASN A 324 7.25 -25.36 -11.25
CA ASN A 324 5.98 -25.69 -10.63
C ASN A 324 5.39 -27.00 -11.17
N THR A 325 4.94 -27.93 -10.33
CA THR A 325 4.49 -29.27 -10.80
C THR A 325 3.06 -29.31 -11.33
N PHE A 326 2.29 -28.24 -11.20
CA PHE A 326 0.87 -28.20 -11.53
C PHE A 326 0.57 -27.26 -12.70
N ARG A 327 -0.38 -27.66 -13.56
CA ARG A 327 -0.86 -26.84 -14.68
C ARG A 327 -1.82 -25.77 -14.15
N VAL A 328 -1.56 -24.51 -14.49
CA VAL A 328 -2.50 -23.41 -14.25
C VAL A 328 -2.71 -22.71 -15.58
N ASN A 329 -3.94 -22.69 -16.07
CA ASN A 329 -4.26 -21.92 -17.26
C ASN A 329 -4.25 -20.43 -16.89
N THR A 330 -3.19 -19.72 -17.27
CA THR A 330 -3.04 -18.30 -17.00
C THR A 330 -2.91 -17.54 -18.31
N TRP A 331 -3.81 -16.60 -18.54
CA TRP A 331 -3.60 -15.53 -19.50
C TRP A 331 -2.78 -14.42 -18.80
N PRO A 332 -1.82 -13.73 -19.44
CA PRO A 332 -1.58 -13.62 -20.89
C PRO A 332 -0.56 -14.58 -21.51
N PHE A 333 0.19 -15.37 -20.74
CA PHE A 333 1.18 -16.32 -21.28
C PHE A 333 0.93 -17.72 -20.70
N GLU A 334 1.00 -18.73 -21.56
CA GLU A 334 0.94 -20.12 -21.15
C GLU A 334 2.21 -20.46 -20.38
N VAL A 335 2.04 -21.08 -19.21
CA VAL A 335 3.14 -21.43 -18.32
C VAL A 335 3.31 -22.94 -18.34
N GLU A 336 4.52 -23.40 -18.65
CA GLU A 336 4.84 -24.81 -18.71
C GLU A 336 5.15 -25.36 -17.30
N PRO A 337 4.35 -26.34 -16.81
CA PRO A 337 4.63 -26.98 -15.54
C PRO A 337 5.97 -27.72 -15.60
N GLY A 338 6.79 -27.55 -14.57
CA GLY A 338 8.08 -28.20 -14.38
C GLY A 338 9.24 -27.41 -14.99
N ALA A 339 9.02 -26.70 -16.10
CA ALA A 339 10.03 -25.87 -16.75
C ALA A 339 10.08 -24.45 -16.19
N ASP A 340 8.91 -23.83 -15.99
CA ASP A 340 8.84 -22.41 -15.62
C ASP A 340 8.88 -22.17 -14.10
N SER A 341 9.61 -21.11 -13.73
CA SER A 341 9.72 -20.66 -12.34
C SER A 341 8.37 -20.24 -11.74
N ARG A 342 8.18 -20.46 -10.44
CA ARG A 342 6.97 -20.02 -9.71
C ARG A 342 6.76 -18.50 -9.75
N TRP A 343 7.83 -17.71 -9.92
CA TRP A 343 7.71 -16.27 -10.16
C TRP A 343 6.83 -15.93 -11.37
N LEU A 344 6.86 -16.76 -12.41
CA LEU A 344 6.08 -16.55 -13.63
C LEU A 344 4.58 -16.78 -13.38
N PHE A 345 4.23 -17.85 -12.64
CA PHE A 345 2.86 -18.12 -12.20
C PHE A 345 2.31 -16.98 -11.31
N TYR A 346 3.14 -16.49 -10.38
CA TYR A 346 2.75 -15.40 -9.50
C TYR A 346 2.53 -14.08 -10.25
N LYS A 347 3.40 -13.76 -11.20
CA LYS A 347 3.26 -12.61 -12.10
C LYS A 347 1.95 -12.69 -12.90
N ALA A 348 1.62 -13.86 -13.45
CA ALA A 348 0.38 -14.06 -14.19
C ALA A 348 -0.86 -13.85 -13.30
N ALA A 349 -0.81 -14.33 -12.06
CA ALA A 349 -1.87 -14.12 -11.07
C ALA A 349 -2.08 -12.64 -10.74
N ILE A 350 -1.00 -11.85 -10.58
CA ILE A 350 -1.08 -10.39 -10.38
C ILE A 350 -1.78 -9.71 -11.56
N ILE A 351 -1.40 -10.07 -12.79
CA ILE A 351 -2.01 -9.51 -14.01
C ILE A 351 -3.50 -9.87 -14.07
N ASN A 352 -3.86 -11.10 -13.72
CA ASN A 352 -5.25 -11.57 -13.73
C ASN A 352 -6.12 -10.88 -12.67
N SER A 353 -5.59 -10.63 -11.47
CA SER A 353 -6.27 -9.85 -10.44
C SER A 353 -6.42 -8.39 -10.86
N ALA A 354 -5.37 -7.76 -11.41
CA ALA A 354 -5.42 -6.39 -11.91
C ALA A 354 -6.44 -6.24 -13.05
N ARG A 355 -6.51 -7.20 -13.97
CA ARG A 355 -7.44 -7.21 -15.09
C ARG A 355 -8.90 -7.20 -14.64
N VAL A 356 -9.28 -8.16 -13.78
CA VAL A 356 -10.66 -8.25 -13.27
C VAL A 356 -11.02 -7.00 -12.48
N THR A 357 -10.13 -6.55 -11.59
CA THR A 357 -10.41 -5.42 -10.71
C THR A 357 -10.57 -4.11 -11.48
N LEU A 358 -9.67 -3.80 -12.41
CA LEU A 358 -9.76 -2.58 -13.23
C LEU A 358 -11.02 -2.57 -14.11
N LEU A 359 -11.34 -3.71 -14.74
CA LEU A 359 -12.55 -3.81 -15.56
C LEU A 359 -13.82 -3.70 -14.71
N SER A 360 -13.85 -4.36 -13.54
CA SER A 360 -14.96 -4.24 -12.60
C SER A 360 -15.13 -2.83 -12.06
N ILE A 361 -14.04 -2.12 -11.73
CA ILE A 361 -14.10 -0.70 -11.31
C ILE A 361 -14.75 0.15 -12.41
N PHE A 362 -14.32 -0.03 -13.65
CA PHE A 362 -14.87 0.70 -14.79
C PHE A 362 -16.37 0.43 -14.97
N LEU A 363 -16.76 -0.85 -15.06
CA LEU A 363 -18.15 -1.25 -15.28
C LEU A 363 -19.06 -0.88 -14.09
N CYS A 364 -18.59 -1.05 -12.86
CA CYS A 364 -19.39 -0.75 -11.67
C CYS A 364 -19.57 0.75 -11.48
N THR A 365 -18.61 1.57 -11.92
CA THR A 365 -18.75 3.04 -11.89
C THR A 365 -19.83 3.48 -12.85
N ILE A 366 -19.83 2.98 -14.09
CA ILE A 366 -20.87 3.28 -15.08
C ILE A 366 -22.24 2.82 -14.58
N LEU A 367 -22.36 1.54 -14.22
CA LEU A 367 -23.63 0.97 -13.77
C LEU A 367 -24.13 1.64 -12.48
N GLY A 368 -23.23 1.87 -11.52
CA GLY A 368 -23.55 2.49 -10.24
C GLY A 368 -23.99 3.95 -10.36
N ILE A 369 -23.36 4.75 -11.23
CA ILE A 369 -23.81 6.13 -11.52
C ILE A 369 -25.19 6.12 -12.16
N ILE A 370 -25.41 5.27 -13.17
CA ILE A 370 -26.72 5.15 -13.83
C ILE A 370 -27.80 4.79 -12.81
N VAL A 371 -27.62 3.69 -12.07
CA VAL A 371 -28.58 3.22 -11.06
C VAL A 371 -28.78 4.27 -9.96
N GLY A 372 -27.71 4.91 -9.48
CA GLY A 372 -27.77 5.94 -8.44
C GLY A 372 -28.58 7.16 -8.85
N VAL A 373 -28.36 7.66 -10.08
CA VAL A 373 -29.12 8.79 -10.63
C VAL A 373 -30.57 8.38 -10.94
N THR A 374 -30.79 7.19 -11.51
CA THR A 374 -32.14 6.68 -11.82
C THR A 374 -33.01 6.57 -10.57
N ARG A 375 -32.44 6.26 -9.39
CA ARG A 375 -33.20 6.24 -8.12
C ARG A 375 -33.72 7.60 -7.70
N LEU A 376 -33.08 8.69 -8.13
CA LEU A 376 -33.54 10.06 -7.87
C LEU A 376 -34.56 10.56 -8.91
N SER A 377 -34.88 9.74 -9.92
CA SER A 377 -35.86 10.09 -10.94
C SER A 377 -37.27 10.24 -10.37
N SER A 378 -38.04 11.17 -10.93
CA SER A 378 -39.48 11.31 -10.64
C SER A 378 -40.31 10.13 -11.17
N ASN A 379 -39.77 9.34 -12.12
CA ASN A 379 -40.45 8.16 -12.63
C ASN A 379 -40.39 7.03 -11.59
N LYS A 380 -41.55 6.75 -10.97
CA LYS A 380 -41.71 5.72 -9.94
C LYS A 380 -41.26 4.33 -10.40
N LEU A 381 -41.53 3.93 -11.65
CA LEU A 381 -41.13 2.60 -12.12
C LEU A 381 -39.61 2.46 -12.18
N ALA A 382 -38.94 3.46 -12.77
CA ALA A 382 -37.49 3.47 -12.88
C ALA A 382 -36.81 3.53 -11.50
N SER A 383 -37.29 4.41 -10.61
CA SER A 383 -36.76 4.54 -9.24
C SER A 383 -36.98 3.28 -8.41
N THR A 384 -38.15 2.63 -8.53
CA THR A 384 -38.45 1.37 -7.83
C THR A 384 -37.58 0.23 -8.34
N LEU A 385 -37.44 0.04 -9.66
CA LEU A 385 -36.57 -1.01 -10.21
C LEU A 385 -35.10 -0.85 -9.77
N ALA A 386 -34.58 0.38 -9.83
CA ALA A 386 -33.24 0.67 -9.37
C ALA A 386 -33.08 0.47 -7.85
N THR A 387 -34.13 0.73 -7.07
CA THR A 387 -34.13 0.45 -5.62
C THR A 387 -34.14 -1.04 -5.32
N VAL A 388 -34.95 -1.83 -6.02
CA VAL A 388 -34.98 -3.29 -5.88
C VAL A 388 -33.61 -3.89 -6.23
N TYR A 389 -33.00 -3.46 -7.33
CA TYR A 389 -31.64 -3.85 -7.71
C TYR A 389 -30.65 -3.60 -6.55
N VAL A 390 -30.62 -2.38 -6.02
CA VAL A 390 -29.67 -2.02 -4.95
C VAL A 390 -29.91 -2.84 -3.69
N GLU A 391 -31.16 -2.99 -3.26
CA GLU A 391 -31.50 -3.76 -2.05
C GLU A 391 -31.19 -5.25 -2.20
N ILE A 392 -31.33 -5.83 -3.38
CA ILE A 392 -30.97 -7.24 -3.60
C ILE A 392 -29.44 -7.39 -3.53
N PHE A 393 -28.69 -6.68 -4.37
CA PHE A 393 -27.26 -6.95 -4.53
C PHE A 393 -26.42 -6.47 -3.34
N ARG A 394 -26.83 -5.39 -2.66
CA ARG A 394 -26.10 -4.89 -1.48
C ARG A 394 -26.21 -5.84 -0.28
N ASN A 395 -27.34 -6.54 -0.16
CA ASN A 395 -27.62 -7.40 1.00
C ASN A 395 -27.19 -8.86 0.77
N LEU A 396 -26.69 -9.21 -0.43
CA LEU A 396 -26.14 -10.53 -0.73
C LEU A 396 -24.64 -10.58 -0.42
N PRO A 397 -24.14 -11.59 0.33
CA PRO A 397 -22.71 -11.83 0.44
C PRO A 397 -22.10 -12.06 -0.94
N LEU A 398 -21.04 -11.32 -1.27
CA LEU A 398 -20.38 -11.42 -2.58
C LEU A 398 -19.94 -12.85 -2.92
N ALA A 399 -19.50 -13.61 -1.92
CA ALA A 399 -19.15 -15.02 -2.05
C ALA A 399 -20.32 -15.87 -2.59
N VAL A 400 -21.52 -15.69 -2.03
CA VAL A 400 -22.73 -16.39 -2.45
C VAL A 400 -23.15 -15.94 -3.84
N LEU A 401 -23.05 -14.65 -4.14
CA LEU A 401 -23.35 -14.11 -5.47
C LEU A 401 -22.44 -14.71 -6.55
N LEU A 402 -21.13 -14.79 -6.29
CA LEU A 402 -20.17 -15.40 -7.21
C LEU A 402 -20.48 -16.88 -7.46
N PHE A 403 -20.77 -17.64 -6.40
CA PHE A 403 -21.18 -19.03 -6.51
C PHE A 403 -22.46 -19.18 -7.34
N LEU A 404 -23.47 -18.34 -7.10
CA LEU A 404 -24.73 -18.36 -7.85
C LEU A 404 -24.48 -18.07 -9.33
N ILE A 405 -23.74 -17.01 -9.66
CA ILE A 405 -23.46 -16.66 -11.06
C ILE A 405 -22.73 -17.80 -11.77
N ALA A 406 -21.67 -18.35 -11.15
CA ALA A 406 -20.90 -19.43 -11.76
C ALA A 406 -21.74 -20.70 -11.99
N THR A 407 -22.55 -21.11 -11.00
CA THR A 407 -23.42 -22.28 -11.12
C THR A 407 -24.52 -22.08 -12.16
N GLN A 408 -25.16 -20.91 -12.19
CA GLN A 408 -26.19 -20.61 -13.19
C GLN A 408 -25.62 -20.55 -14.61
N MET A 409 -24.43 -19.97 -14.79
CA MET A 409 -23.74 -20.00 -16.08
C MET A 409 -23.45 -21.43 -16.53
N GLY A 410 -22.94 -22.29 -15.63
CA GLY A 410 -22.66 -23.70 -15.95
C GLY A 410 -23.90 -24.50 -16.36
N HIS A 411 -25.08 -24.20 -15.79
CA HIS A 411 -26.32 -24.93 -16.10
C HIS A 411 -27.10 -24.38 -17.30
N LYS A 412 -27.02 -23.07 -17.58
CA LYS A 412 -27.82 -22.42 -18.65
C LYS A 412 -27.07 -22.33 -19.97
N LEU A 413 -25.75 -22.31 -19.96
CA LEU A 413 -24.96 -22.34 -21.18
C LEU A 413 -25.00 -23.74 -21.81
N PRO A 414 -25.01 -23.83 -23.16
CA PRO A 414 -25.01 -25.12 -23.83
C PRO A 414 -23.75 -25.90 -23.47
N LEU A 415 -23.90 -27.23 -23.39
CA LEU A 415 -22.76 -28.12 -23.24
C LEU A 415 -21.80 -27.88 -24.41
N PHE A 416 -20.50 -27.98 -24.17
CA PHE A 416 -19.48 -27.84 -25.23
C PHE A 416 -19.70 -28.76 -26.44
N SER A 417 -20.38 -29.89 -26.25
CA SER A 417 -20.77 -30.80 -27.35
C SER A 417 -21.95 -30.33 -28.21
N GLU A 418 -22.78 -29.42 -27.69
CA GLU A 418 -24.00 -28.89 -28.32
C GLU A 418 -23.82 -27.39 -28.62
N GLU A 419 -22.64 -27.01 -29.09
CA GLU A 419 -22.23 -25.61 -29.25
C GLU A 419 -23.24 -24.82 -30.10
N LYS A 420 -23.52 -23.59 -29.66
CA LYS A 420 -24.36 -22.66 -30.38
C LYS A 420 -23.49 -21.52 -30.90
N GLU A 421 -23.61 -21.29 -32.21
CA GLU A 421 -22.99 -20.16 -32.88
C GLU A 421 -24.00 -19.04 -33.10
N ILE A 422 -23.53 -17.81 -33.00
CA ILE A 422 -24.29 -16.61 -33.36
C ILE A 422 -23.60 -16.00 -34.57
N PHE A 423 -24.24 -16.14 -35.74
CA PHE A 423 -23.79 -15.58 -37.03
C PHE A 423 -22.35 -15.93 -37.45
N GLY A 424 -21.76 -17.02 -36.92
CA GLY A 424 -20.34 -17.36 -37.14
C GLY A 424 -19.34 -16.36 -36.54
N LEU A 425 -19.81 -15.43 -35.70
CA LEU A 425 -18.98 -14.39 -35.07
C LEU A 425 -18.72 -14.67 -33.59
N ILE A 426 -19.69 -15.28 -32.91
CA ILE A 426 -19.62 -15.56 -31.47
C ILE A 426 -19.98 -17.03 -31.25
N TYR A 427 -19.09 -17.74 -30.56
CA TYR A 427 -19.32 -19.10 -30.08
C TYR A 427 -19.43 -19.06 -28.57
N TYR A 428 -20.42 -19.73 -27.99
CA TYR A 428 -20.58 -19.76 -26.55
C TYR A 428 -20.94 -21.16 -26.05
N SER A 429 -20.35 -21.54 -24.93
CA SER A 429 -20.53 -22.83 -24.28
C SER A 429 -20.32 -22.72 -22.77
N ASN A 430 -20.58 -23.81 -22.06
CA ASN A 430 -20.23 -23.94 -20.64
C ASN A 430 -18.71 -23.93 -20.36
N GLN A 431 -17.85 -24.01 -21.40
CA GLN A 431 -16.40 -23.90 -21.28
C GLN A 431 -15.85 -22.49 -21.57
N GLY A 432 -16.63 -21.60 -22.19
CA GLY A 432 -16.16 -20.26 -22.55
C GLY A 432 -17.00 -19.58 -23.62
N ILE A 433 -16.67 -18.32 -23.86
CA ILE A 433 -17.23 -17.50 -24.94
C ILE A 433 -16.08 -17.07 -25.83
N TRP A 434 -16.15 -17.41 -27.12
CA TRP A 434 -15.18 -16.99 -28.13
C TRP A 434 -15.82 -15.98 -29.07
N PHE A 435 -15.11 -14.88 -29.34
CA PHE A 435 -15.58 -13.86 -30.29
C PHE A 435 -14.55 -13.57 -31.38
N THR A 436 -15.06 -13.18 -32.54
CA THR A 436 -14.24 -12.65 -33.64
C THR A 436 -13.55 -11.37 -33.23
N THR A 437 -12.25 -11.30 -33.44
CA THR A 437 -11.44 -10.12 -33.17
C THR A 437 -10.72 -9.63 -34.40
N VAL A 438 -10.04 -8.49 -34.28
CA VAL A 438 -9.13 -8.01 -35.31
C VAL A 438 -7.93 -8.96 -35.39
N ALA A 439 -7.47 -9.26 -36.60
CA ALA A 439 -6.32 -10.15 -36.81
C ALA A 439 -5.04 -9.66 -36.11
N GLU A 440 -4.78 -8.35 -36.14
CA GLU A 440 -3.60 -7.73 -35.51
C GLU A 440 -4.01 -6.66 -34.47
N HIS A 441 -3.80 -6.95 -33.18
CA HIS A 441 -4.09 -6.02 -32.07
C HIS A 441 -3.25 -4.73 -32.12
N SER A 442 -2.05 -4.77 -32.73
CA SER A 442 -1.18 -3.59 -32.90
C SER A 442 -1.84 -2.49 -33.73
N ARG A 443 -2.72 -2.83 -34.68
CA ARG A 443 -3.43 -1.85 -35.51
C ARG A 443 -4.49 -1.09 -34.75
N ILE A 444 -5.17 -1.74 -33.81
CA ILE A 444 -6.10 -1.08 -32.89
C ILE A 444 -5.33 -0.01 -32.09
N PHE A 445 -4.15 -0.37 -31.58
CA PHE A 445 -3.32 0.56 -30.83
C PHE A 445 -2.88 1.77 -31.69
N ILE A 446 -2.45 1.55 -32.93
CA ILE A 446 -2.11 2.63 -33.87
C ILE A 446 -3.33 3.54 -34.15
N GLY A 447 -4.52 2.95 -34.36
CA GLY A 447 -5.76 3.70 -34.55
C GLY A 447 -6.07 4.60 -33.34
N LEU A 448 -5.93 4.08 -32.13
CA LEU A 448 -6.12 4.85 -30.88
C LEU A 448 -5.08 5.98 -30.74
N MET A 449 -3.83 5.73 -31.11
CA MET A 449 -2.77 6.74 -31.07
C MET A 449 -3.03 7.89 -32.07
N ILE A 450 -3.56 7.58 -33.25
CA ILE A 450 -3.98 8.59 -34.23
C ILE A 450 -5.15 9.42 -33.67
N LEU A 451 -6.15 8.79 -33.05
CA LEU A 451 -7.26 9.51 -32.43
C LEU A 451 -6.77 10.44 -31.32
N ALA A 452 -5.85 9.98 -30.48
CA ALA A 452 -5.26 10.80 -29.43
C ALA A 452 -4.45 11.98 -30.00
N LEU A 453 -3.68 11.76 -31.08
CA LEU A 453 -2.96 12.83 -31.79
C LEU A 453 -3.92 13.86 -32.38
N VAL A 454 -4.97 13.43 -33.07
CA VAL A 454 -6.01 14.34 -33.60
C VAL A 454 -6.63 15.14 -32.48
N LYS A 455 -6.94 14.51 -31.33
CA LYS A 455 -7.49 15.22 -30.17
C LYS A 455 -6.53 16.28 -29.63
N ILE A 456 -5.22 15.99 -29.56
CA ILE A 456 -4.20 16.98 -29.16
C ILE A 456 -4.14 18.15 -30.15
N ILE A 457 -4.19 17.88 -31.45
CA ILE A 457 -4.20 18.92 -32.49
C ILE A 457 -5.45 19.80 -32.37
N MET A 458 -6.63 19.19 -32.23
CA MET A 458 -7.88 19.93 -32.03
C MET A 458 -7.81 20.80 -30.77
N ARG A 459 -7.24 20.27 -29.69
CA ARG A 459 -7.06 21.00 -28.43
C ARG A 459 -6.13 22.20 -28.60
N GLN A 460 -5.04 22.04 -29.35
CA GLN A 460 -4.10 23.13 -29.66
C GLN A 460 -4.79 24.27 -30.41
N MET A 461 -5.73 23.94 -31.31
CA MET A 461 -6.50 24.94 -32.06
C MET A 461 -7.49 25.72 -31.19
N SER A 462 -7.95 25.13 -30.08
CA SER A 462 -8.89 25.76 -29.13
C SER A 462 -8.23 26.52 -27.97
N ARG A 463 -6.89 26.51 -27.88
CA ARG A 463 -6.15 27.19 -26.81
C ARG A 463 -6.17 28.70 -26.99
N VAL A 464 -6.43 29.40 -25.89
CA VAL A 464 -6.43 30.87 -25.82
C VAL A 464 -5.32 31.33 -24.88
N GLU A 465 -4.85 32.56 -25.09
CA GLU A 465 -3.79 33.13 -24.25
C GLU A 465 -4.23 33.19 -22.78
N PRO A 466 -3.44 32.61 -21.86
CA PRO A 466 -3.82 32.53 -20.46
C PRO A 466 -3.80 33.91 -19.81
N ARG A 467 -4.83 34.24 -19.04
CA ARG A 467 -4.93 35.57 -18.39
C ARG A 467 -3.97 35.74 -17.21
N LYS A 468 -3.65 34.64 -16.52
CA LYS A 468 -2.75 34.61 -15.37
C LYS A 468 -1.98 33.30 -15.36
N VAL A 469 -0.64 33.40 -15.34
CA VAL A 469 0.25 32.24 -15.23
C VAL A 469 0.89 32.26 -13.85
N ASP A 470 0.81 31.14 -13.15
CA ASP A 470 1.54 30.93 -11.90
C ASP A 470 2.96 30.43 -12.21
N ASP A 471 3.95 31.27 -11.92
CA ASP A 471 5.37 31.03 -12.20
C ASP A 471 6.13 30.39 -11.03
N SER A 472 5.46 30.03 -9.93
CA SER A 472 6.08 29.41 -8.75
C SER A 472 6.82 28.09 -9.04
N LYS A 473 6.48 27.38 -10.14
CA LYS A 473 6.98 26.04 -10.49
C LYS A 473 7.98 26.01 -11.66
N ARG A 474 8.81 27.04 -11.84
CA ARG A 474 9.77 27.19 -12.97
C ARG A 474 11.02 26.28 -12.95
N ASN A 475 10.96 25.10 -12.33
CA ASN A 475 12.10 24.18 -12.30
C ASN A 475 12.09 23.25 -13.52
N LEU A 476 13.28 22.94 -14.06
CA LEU A 476 13.48 22.00 -15.18
C LEU A 476 12.81 20.62 -14.96
N ILE A 477 12.70 20.18 -13.71
CA ILE A 477 12.05 18.91 -13.36
C ILE A 477 10.53 19.04 -13.43
N GLN A 478 9.95 20.14 -12.95
CA GLN A 478 8.50 20.32 -12.82
C GLN A 478 7.85 20.81 -14.12
N ARG A 479 8.54 21.72 -14.84
CA ARG A 479 8.14 22.29 -16.13
C ARG A 479 9.35 22.35 -17.08
N PRO A 480 9.72 21.22 -17.72
CA PRO A 480 10.89 21.16 -18.59
C PRO A 480 10.79 22.08 -19.82
N PHE A 481 9.57 22.38 -20.26
CA PHE A 481 9.31 23.17 -21.47
C PHE A 481 9.05 24.67 -21.21
N HIS A 482 9.34 25.18 -20.01
CA HIS A 482 9.08 26.59 -19.63
C HIS A 482 9.85 27.62 -20.46
N VAL A 483 10.94 27.20 -21.13
CA VAL A 483 11.76 28.06 -22.00
C VAL A 483 11.00 28.44 -23.28
N PHE A 484 10.02 27.64 -23.68
CA PHE A 484 9.23 27.87 -24.87
C PHE A 484 8.05 28.81 -24.62
N SER A 485 7.45 29.29 -25.71
CA SER A 485 6.21 30.08 -25.62
C SER A 485 5.07 29.26 -25.00
N TRP A 486 4.10 29.93 -24.38
CA TRP A 486 2.97 29.28 -23.68
C TRP A 486 2.20 28.28 -24.56
N LYS A 487 2.01 28.59 -25.85
CA LYS A 487 1.37 27.69 -26.83
C LYS A 487 2.20 26.44 -27.09
N PHE A 488 3.52 26.58 -27.10
CA PHE A 488 4.43 25.48 -27.43
C PHE A 488 4.70 24.62 -26.21
N GLU A 489 4.84 25.22 -25.02
CA GLU A 489 4.97 24.50 -23.76
C GLU A 489 3.79 23.55 -23.52
N SER A 490 2.57 24.06 -23.64
CA SER A 490 1.35 23.25 -23.48
C SER A 490 1.21 22.17 -24.56
N PHE A 491 1.68 22.42 -25.78
CA PHE A 491 1.67 21.41 -26.85
C PHE A 491 2.71 20.30 -26.63
N MET A 492 3.93 20.66 -26.23
CA MET A 492 4.98 19.70 -25.89
C MET A 492 4.60 18.84 -24.70
N SER A 493 3.91 19.41 -23.71
CA SER A 493 3.38 18.66 -22.58
C SER A 493 2.38 17.58 -23.02
N ASP A 494 1.42 17.91 -23.89
CA ASP A 494 0.45 16.94 -24.40
C ASP A 494 1.12 15.86 -25.27
N LEU A 495 2.08 16.26 -26.11
CA LEU A 495 2.84 15.35 -26.96
C LEU A 495 3.75 14.42 -26.15
N LEU A 496 4.33 14.91 -25.06
CA LEU A 496 5.12 14.10 -24.12
C LEU A 496 4.27 12.98 -23.51
N VAL A 497 3.02 13.27 -23.12
CA VAL A 497 2.08 12.24 -22.61
C VAL A 497 1.72 11.23 -23.70
N LEU A 498 1.49 11.68 -24.94
CA LEU A 498 1.21 10.75 -26.04
C LEU A 498 2.40 9.82 -26.32
N ILE A 499 3.61 10.37 -26.42
CA ILE A 499 4.84 9.61 -26.66
C ILE A 499 5.11 8.67 -25.48
N SER A 500 4.90 9.10 -24.24
CA SER A 500 5.11 8.24 -23.08
C SER A 500 4.16 7.05 -23.06
N ILE A 501 2.89 7.22 -23.46
CA ILE A 501 1.94 6.11 -23.62
C ILE A 501 2.43 5.12 -24.68
N PHE A 502 2.94 5.60 -25.81
CA PHE A 502 3.51 4.76 -26.86
C PHE A 502 4.73 3.98 -26.40
N VAL A 503 5.70 4.68 -25.79
CA VAL A 503 6.91 4.08 -25.22
C VAL A 503 6.55 3.06 -24.14
N PHE A 504 5.61 3.39 -23.25
CA PHE A 504 5.13 2.47 -22.23
C PHE A 504 4.52 1.21 -22.85
N ALA A 505 3.70 1.32 -23.89
CA ALA A 505 3.12 0.16 -24.55
C ALA A 505 4.19 -0.77 -25.14
N ILE A 506 5.22 -0.21 -25.78
CA ILE A 506 6.34 -1.00 -26.35
C ILE A 506 7.19 -1.62 -25.25
N MET A 507 7.60 -0.83 -24.23
CA MET A 507 8.51 -1.29 -23.18
C MET A 507 7.85 -2.28 -22.21
N SER A 508 6.53 -2.20 -22.03
CA SER A 508 5.77 -3.14 -21.21
C SER A 508 5.36 -4.40 -21.98
N TYR A 509 5.39 -4.42 -23.31
CA TYR A 509 5.01 -5.59 -24.10
C TYR A 509 5.76 -6.88 -23.69
N PRO A 510 7.11 -6.89 -23.55
CA PRO A 510 7.83 -8.08 -23.11
C PRO A 510 7.44 -8.54 -21.70
N PHE A 511 7.01 -7.62 -20.84
CA PHE A 511 6.52 -7.96 -19.51
C PHE A 511 5.17 -8.70 -19.57
N PHE A 512 4.30 -8.39 -20.51
CA PHE A 512 3.02 -9.10 -20.63
C PHE A 512 3.10 -10.37 -21.48
N THR A 513 4.11 -10.53 -22.33
CA THR A 513 4.19 -11.69 -23.25
C THR A 513 5.29 -12.70 -22.91
N SER A 514 6.32 -12.29 -22.16
CA SER A 514 7.48 -13.15 -21.88
C SER A 514 7.78 -13.24 -20.38
N ALA A 515 8.66 -14.18 -20.01
CA ALA A 515 9.19 -14.29 -18.66
C ALA A 515 10.08 -13.10 -18.24
N SER A 516 10.55 -12.31 -19.21
CA SER A 516 11.45 -11.17 -19.01
C SER A 516 10.72 -9.81 -19.03
N GLY A 517 11.45 -8.69 -19.05
CA GLY A 517 10.87 -7.35 -19.28
C GLY A 517 10.41 -6.57 -18.05
N GLY A 518 10.71 -7.03 -16.83
CA GLY A 518 10.37 -6.30 -15.60
C GLY A 518 10.96 -4.88 -15.57
N LEU A 519 12.25 -4.76 -15.87
CA LEU A 519 12.96 -3.47 -15.84
C LEU A 519 12.44 -2.51 -16.92
N SER A 520 12.20 -3.00 -18.14
CA SER A 520 11.66 -2.17 -19.23
C SER A 520 10.26 -1.66 -18.88
N CYS A 521 9.42 -2.50 -18.28
CA CYS A 521 8.10 -2.08 -17.80
C CYS A 521 8.20 -0.99 -16.74
N ILE A 522 9.07 -1.14 -15.73
CA ILE A 522 9.28 -0.13 -14.68
C ILE A 522 9.74 1.21 -15.27
N ILE A 523 10.71 1.19 -16.18
CA ILE A 523 11.18 2.41 -16.85
C ILE A 523 10.04 3.05 -17.64
N GLY A 524 9.26 2.27 -18.38
CA GLY A 524 8.08 2.76 -19.10
C GLY A 524 7.05 3.41 -18.17
N VAL A 525 6.77 2.81 -17.02
CA VAL A 525 5.85 3.37 -15.99
C VAL A 525 6.40 4.68 -15.44
N LEU A 526 7.70 4.76 -15.12
CA LEU A 526 8.32 5.98 -14.60
C LEU A 526 8.26 7.14 -15.61
N ILE A 527 8.49 6.86 -16.88
CA ILE A 527 8.36 7.84 -17.97
C ILE A 527 6.91 8.32 -18.09
N LEU A 528 5.94 7.40 -18.02
CA LEU A 528 4.51 7.74 -18.05
C LEU A 528 4.14 8.63 -16.86
N ILE A 529 4.53 8.25 -15.64
CA ILE A 529 4.26 9.03 -14.41
C ILE A 529 4.88 10.43 -14.53
N TYR A 530 6.14 10.52 -14.97
CA TYR A 530 6.82 11.81 -15.16
C TYR A 530 6.07 12.69 -16.17
N SER A 531 5.66 12.13 -17.31
CA SER A 531 4.91 12.88 -18.33
C SER A 531 3.57 13.39 -17.81
N LEU A 532 2.85 12.58 -17.01
CA LEU A 532 1.61 12.98 -16.36
C LEU A 532 1.85 14.07 -15.32
N LEU A 533 2.93 13.99 -14.53
CA LEU A 533 3.30 15.04 -13.57
C LEU A 533 3.57 16.37 -14.28
N VAL A 534 4.37 16.36 -15.34
CA VAL A 534 4.63 17.56 -16.16
C VAL A 534 3.32 18.13 -16.69
N TYR A 535 2.47 17.29 -17.27
CA TYR A 535 1.16 17.69 -17.77
C TYR A 535 0.32 18.39 -16.70
N THR A 536 0.28 17.81 -15.50
CA THR A 536 -0.50 18.36 -14.40
C THR A 536 0.06 19.65 -13.82
N ASN A 537 1.39 19.82 -13.83
CA ASN A 537 2.02 21.06 -13.40
C ASN A 537 1.78 22.20 -14.39
N VAL A 538 1.77 21.91 -15.69
CA VAL A 538 1.41 22.88 -16.73
C VAL A 538 -0.05 23.30 -16.60
N ASP A 539 -0.94 22.35 -16.33
CA ASP A 539 -2.37 22.62 -16.08
C ASP A 539 -2.58 23.49 -14.82
N ASP A 540 -1.90 23.16 -13.71
CA ASP A 540 -1.93 23.96 -12.47
C ASP A 540 -1.42 25.38 -12.65
N SER A 541 -0.46 25.58 -13.56
CA SER A 541 0.12 26.89 -13.81
C SER A 541 -0.83 27.83 -14.55
N GLY A 542 -2.02 27.34 -14.96
CA GLY A 542 -3.02 28.13 -15.69
C GLY A 542 -2.70 28.32 -17.18
N ILE A 543 -1.69 27.61 -17.72
CA ILE A 543 -1.24 27.78 -19.11
C ILE A 543 -2.19 27.10 -20.09
N ASN A 544 -2.92 26.10 -19.62
CA ASN A 544 -3.79 25.25 -20.43
C ASN A 544 -5.25 25.76 -20.45
N GLU A 545 -5.46 27.08 -20.47
CA GLU A 545 -6.79 27.66 -20.61
C GLU A 545 -7.36 27.40 -22.02
N MET A 546 -8.61 26.91 -22.06
CA MET A 546 -9.30 26.54 -23.29
C MET A 546 -10.62 27.30 -23.37
N VAL A 547 -10.95 27.83 -24.56
CA VAL A 547 -12.29 28.33 -24.86
C VAL A 547 -12.99 27.29 -25.71
N ILE A 548 -14.11 26.78 -25.22
CA ILE A 548 -14.96 25.86 -25.97
C ILE A 548 -15.79 26.71 -26.94
N ASP A 549 -15.60 26.50 -28.24
CA ASP A 549 -16.44 27.10 -29.26
C ASP A 549 -17.78 26.35 -29.34
N ASP A 550 -18.76 26.83 -28.58
CA ASP A 550 -20.13 26.31 -28.57
C ASP A 550 -20.96 26.76 -29.79
N SER A 551 -20.36 27.46 -30.76
CA SER A 551 -21.07 27.83 -32.00
C SER A 551 -21.45 26.60 -32.81
N GLU A 552 -22.59 26.67 -33.50
CA GLU A 552 -23.06 25.55 -34.33
C GLU A 552 -22.04 25.15 -35.40
N LYS A 553 -21.30 26.13 -35.95
CA LYS A 553 -20.22 25.89 -36.93
C LYS A 553 -19.02 25.18 -36.29
N GLY A 554 -18.59 25.61 -35.09
CA GLY A 554 -17.51 24.98 -34.34
C GLY A 554 -17.84 23.54 -33.92
N LEU A 555 -19.09 23.32 -33.48
CA LEU A 555 -19.59 21.99 -33.13
C LEU A 555 -19.62 21.05 -34.34
N ARG A 556 -20.18 21.50 -35.48
CA ARG A 556 -20.20 20.73 -36.73
C ARG A 556 -18.79 20.39 -37.21
N ARG A 557 -17.85 21.35 -37.16
CA ARG A 557 -16.45 21.12 -37.52
C ARG A 557 -15.78 20.09 -36.61
N SER A 558 -15.97 20.21 -35.30
CA SER A 558 -15.40 19.27 -34.34
C SER A 558 -15.98 17.87 -34.51
N PHE A 559 -17.30 17.77 -34.71
CA PHE A 559 -17.98 16.52 -34.98
C PHE A 559 -17.49 15.86 -36.27
N THR A 560 -17.38 16.61 -37.37
CA THR A 560 -16.89 16.08 -38.66
C THR A 560 -15.43 15.61 -38.60
N ILE A 561 -14.54 16.36 -37.94
CA ILE A 561 -13.15 15.91 -37.73
C ILE A 561 -13.12 14.61 -36.91
N TRP A 562 -13.92 14.54 -35.84
CA TRP A 562 -13.99 13.35 -34.99
C TRP A 562 -14.57 12.14 -35.72
N THR A 563 -15.65 12.28 -36.48
CA THR A 563 -16.26 11.17 -37.22
C THR A 563 -15.33 10.65 -38.31
N ILE A 564 -14.66 11.53 -39.05
CA ILE A 564 -13.65 11.13 -40.05
C ILE A 564 -12.49 10.40 -39.36
N SER A 565 -11.97 10.94 -38.26
CA SER A 565 -10.84 10.34 -37.55
C SER A 565 -11.18 8.97 -36.96
N VAL A 566 -12.39 8.81 -36.40
CA VAL A 566 -12.90 7.51 -35.92
C VAL A 566 -13.07 6.53 -37.08
N ALA A 567 -13.62 6.98 -38.22
CA ALA A 567 -13.74 6.13 -39.41
C ALA A 567 -12.37 5.66 -39.92
N VAL A 568 -11.37 6.55 -39.96
CA VAL A 568 -9.98 6.20 -40.33
C VAL A 568 -9.37 5.23 -39.32
N ALA A 569 -9.54 5.46 -38.02
CA ALA A 569 -9.03 4.58 -36.97
C ALA A 569 -9.65 3.18 -37.03
N ILE A 570 -10.96 3.09 -37.27
CA ILE A 570 -11.66 1.82 -37.49
C ILE A 570 -11.16 1.15 -38.78
N GLY A 571 -10.98 1.89 -39.87
CA GLY A 571 -10.43 1.38 -41.12
C GLY A 571 -9.02 0.79 -40.95
N ILE A 572 -8.14 1.48 -40.21
CA ILE A 572 -6.81 0.98 -39.86
C ILE A 572 -6.91 -0.27 -39.00
N ALA A 573 -7.76 -0.26 -37.97
CA ALA A 573 -7.97 -1.42 -37.10
C ALA A 573 -8.41 -2.65 -37.91
N VAL A 574 -9.37 -2.51 -38.82
CA VAL A 574 -9.94 -3.64 -39.59
C VAL A 574 -9.10 -4.01 -40.83
N SER A 575 -8.11 -3.19 -41.22
CA SER A 575 -7.34 -3.38 -42.47
C SER A 575 -6.62 -4.74 -42.61
N ALA A 576 -6.29 -5.41 -41.49
CA ALA A 576 -5.68 -6.75 -41.50
C ALA A 576 -6.71 -7.90 -41.62
N GLY A 577 -8.00 -7.57 -41.65
CA GLY A 577 -9.09 -8.54 -41.58
C GLY A 577 -9.44 -8.96 -40.16
N PHE A 578 -10.32 -9.96 -40.06
CA PHE A 578 -10.82 -10.50 -38.81
C PHE A 578 -10.22 -11.88 -38.52
N SER A 579 -9.90 -12.13 -37.27
CA SER A 579 -9.56 -13.45 -36.73
C SER A 579 -10.84 -14.12 -36.26
N HIS A 580 -11.30 -15.11 -37.03
CA HIS A 580 -12.45 -15.93 -36.68
C HIS A 580 -12.03 -17.11 -35.81
N PRO A 581 -12.79 -17.44 -34.75
CA PRO A 581 -12.53 -18.65 -33.96
C PRO A 581 -12.73 -19.87 -34.87
N GLU A 582 -11.67 -20.65 -35.05
CA GLU A 582 -11.69 -21.84 -35.90
C GLU A 582 -11.73 -23.10 -35.04
N LEU A 583 -12.73 -23.94 -35.28
CA LEU A 583 -12.93 -25.21 -34.60
C LEU A 583 -12.04 -26.29 -35.24
N LEU A 584 -11.04 -26.76 -34.49
CA LEU A 584 -10.25 -27.93 -34.83
C LEU A 584 -10.94 -29.19 -34.29
N LYS A 585 -11.23 -30.10 -35.21
CA LYS A 585 -11.88 -31.39 -34.93
C LYS A 585 -10.88 -32.50 -35.26
N PRO A 586 -10.11 -33.03 -34.29
CA PRO A 586 -9.08 -34.04 -34.55
C PRO A 586 -9.65 -35.35 -35.14
N SER A 587 -10.91 -35.67 -34.87
CA SER A 587 -11.65 -36.75 -35.54
C SER A 587 -13.13 -36.38 -35.64
N LEU A 588 -13.77 -36.59 -36.80
CA LEU A 588 -15.21 -36.30 -36.98
C LEU A 588 -16.14 -37.17 -36.12
N THR A 589 -15.65 -38.29 -35.58
CA THR A 589 -16.47 -39.32 -34.91
C THR A 589 -16.37 -39.31 -33.38
N SER A 590 -15.38 -38.66 -32.77
CA SER A 590 -15.31 -38.55 -31.30
C SER A 590 -15.97 -37.27 -30.80
N SER A 591 -17.04 -37.42 -30.02
CA SER A 591 -17.67 -36.32 -29.29
C SER A 591 -16.74 -35.82 -28.18
N GLY A 592 -16.43 -34.52 -28.15
CA GLY A 592 -15.70 -33.87 -27.05
C GLY A 592 -14.17 -33.73 -27.18
N SER A 593 -13.55 -34.15 -28.28
CA SER A 593 -12.12 -33.91 -28.60
C SER A 593 -11.80 -32.57 -29.32
N TRP A 594 -12.78 -31.67 -29.41
CA TRP A 594 -12.78 -30.49 -30.27
C TRP A 594 -12.06 -29.36 -29.52
N ARG A 595 -11.25 -28.56 -30.22
CA ARG A 595 -10.53 -27.42 -29.62
C ARG A 595 -10.57 -26.24 -30.58
N PHE A 596 -10.55 -25.01 -30.06
CA PHE A 596 -10.31 -23.85 -30.91
C PHE A 596 -8.83 -23.79 -31.29
N ALA A 597 -8.54 -23.37 -32.52
CA ALA A 597 -7.17 -23.15 -32.96
C ALA A 597 -6.51 -22.05 -32.12
N GLU A 598 -5.30 -22.31 -31.60
CA GLU A 598 -4.54 -21.35 -30.81
C GLU A 598 -4.30 -20.06 -31.62
N GLY A 599 -4.56 -18.91 -30.99
CA GLY A 599 -4.43 -17.58 -31.61
C GLY A 599 -5.57 -17.18 -32.56
N LYS A 600 -6.62 -18.00 -32.71
CA LYS A 600 -7.80 -17.66 -33.52
C LYS A 600 -9.01 -17.29 -32.65
N GLY A 601 -9.54 -16.09 -32.84
CA GLY A 601 -10.57 -15.50 -31.97
C GLY A 601 -10.04 -15.08 -30.59
N PHE A 602 -10.91 -14.46 -29.77
CA PHE A 602 -10.59 -14.13 -28.38
C PHE A 602 -11.50 -14.91 -27.44
N GLU A 603 -10.88 -15.57 -26.46
CA GLU A 603 -11.56 -16.37 -25.45
C GLU A 603 -11.82 -15.59 -24.16
N ILE A 604 -13.04 -15.67 -23.67
CA ILE A 604 -13.42 -15.29 -22.32
C ILE A 604 -13.78 -16.56 -21.54
N THR A 605 -13.01 -16.83 -20.47
CA THR A 605 -13.30 -17.96 -19.60
C THR A 605 -14.56 -17.72 -18.75
N PRO A 606 -15.30 -18.79 -18.39
CA PRO A 606 -16.49 -18.68 -17.54
C PRO A 606 -16.16 -18.10 -16.17
N ALA A 607 -15.03 -18.50 -15.58
CA ALA A 607 -14.55 -17.99 -14.30
C ALA A 607 -14.29 -16.47 -14.33
N PHE A 608 -13.68 -15.97 -15.40
CA PHE A 608 -13.47 -14.53 -15.60
C PHE A 608 -14.80 -13.78 -15.72
N THR A 609 -15.75 -14.31 -16.48
CA THR A 609 -17.08 -13.72 -16.65
C THR A 609 -17.85 -13.68 -15.33
N ALA A 610 -17.85 -14.78 -14.57
CA ALA A 610 -18.51 -14.87 -13.27
C ALA A 610 -17.92 -13.86 -12.29
N MET A 611 -16.59 -13.71 -12.27
CA MET A 611 -15.92 -12.70 -11.46
C MET A 611 -16.32 -11.28 -11.84
N ILE A 612 -16.29 -10.93 -13.13
CA ILE A 612 -16.67 -9.60 -13.60
C ILE A 612 -18.11 -9.29 -13.23
N LEU A 613 -19.04 -10.20 -13.52
CA LEU A 613 -20.46 -9.99 -13.24
C LEU A 613 -20.70 -9.86 -11.73
N GLY A 614 -20.16 -10.75 -10.91
CA GLY A 614 -20.35 -10.72 -9.46
C GLY A 614 -19.79 -9.46 -8.82
N LEU A 615 -18.53 -9.10 -9.13
CA LEU A 615 -17.92 -7.88 -8.61
C LEU A 615 -18.63 -6.63 -9.12
N THR A 616 -19.02 -6.59 -10.39
CA THR A 616 -19.70 -5.42 -10.98
C THR A 616 -21.08 -5.21 -10.37
N LEU A 617 -21.91 -6.25 -10.30
CA LEU A 617 -23.28 -6.14 -9.78
C LEU A 617 -23.30 -5.73 -8.31
N PHE A 618 -22.49 -6.41 -7.49
CA PHE A 618 -22.34 -6.09 -6.07
C PHE A 618 -21.82 -4.67 -5.88
N THR A 619 -20.68 -4.32 -6.48
CA THR A 619 -20.04 -3.02 -6.25
C THR A 619 -20.87 -1.87 -6.82
N ALA A 620 -21.53 -2.05 -7.97
CA ALA A 620 -22.40 -1.03 -8.55
C ALA A 620 -23.57 -0.67 -7.62
N SER A 621 -24.09 -1.63 -6.84
CA SER A 621 -25.15 -1.34 -5.85
C SER A 621 -24.65 -0.40 -4.75
N VAL A 622 -23.41 -0.58 -4.30
CA VAL A 622 -22.77 0.28 -3.28
C VAL A 622 -22.43 1.64 -3.87
N VAL A 623 -21.88 1.68 -5.09
CA VAL A 623 -21.62 2.92 -5.83
C VAL A 623 -22.91 3.72 -6.04
N ALA A 624 -24.03 3.06 -6.35
CA ALA A 624 -25.33 3.72 -6.50
C ALA A 624 -25.81 4.41 -5.20
N GLU A 625 -25.57 3.81 -4.03
CA GLU A 625 -25.85 4.47 -2.74
C GLU A 625 -24.93 5.67 -2.49
N ILE A 626 -23.65 5.54 -2.83
CA ILE A 626 -22.69 6.65 -2.73
C ILE A 626 -23.15 7.81 -3.61
N VAL A 627 -23.49 7.54 -4.88
CA VAL A 627 -23.95 8.56 -5.83
C VAL A 627 -25.22 9.23 -5.33
N ARG A 628 -26.21 8.45 -4.88
CA ARG A 628 -27.46 8.97 -4.32
C ARG A 628 -27.22 9.83 -3.07
N GLY A 629 -26.42 9.32 -2.13
CA GLY A 629 -26.08 9.99 -0.87
C GLY A 629 -25.33 11.29 -1.09
N SER A 630 -24.36 11.31 -2.02
CA SER A 630 -23.60 12.51 -2.38
C SER A 630 -24.47 13.60 -3.01
N ILE A 631 -25.46 13.23 -3.83
CA ILE A 631 -26.40 14.19 -4.42
C ILE A 631 -27.36 14.74 -3.34
N GLN A 632 -27.88 13.88 -2.46
CA GLN A 632 -28.83 14.29 -1.42
C GLN A 632 -28.20 15.12 -0.30
N ALA A 633 -26.89 15.00 -0.08
CA ALA A 633 -26.14 15.80 0.88
C ALA A 633 -26.00 17.28 0.48
N LEU A 634 -26.30 17.63 -0.78
CA LEU A 634 -26.14 19.00 -1.27
C LEU A 634 -27.24 19.93 -0.70
N PRO A 635 -26.91 21.19 -0.34
CA PRO A 635 -27.91 22.16 0.14
C PRO A 635 -29.03 22.40 -0.88
N ARG A 636 -30.28 22.34 -0.42
CA ARG A 636 -31.47 22.51 -1.28
C ARG A 636 -31.54 23.88 -1.97
N GLY A 637 -31.01 24.93 -1.34
CA GLY A 637 -30.99 26.28 -1.90
C GLY A 637 -30.31 26.39 -3.28
N GLN A 638 -29.29 25.57 -3.56
CA GLN A 638 -28.64 25.53 -4.88
C GLN A 638 -29.58 24.96 -5.96
N VAL A 639 -30.38 23.97 -5.59
CA VAL A 639 -31.39 23.36 -6.46
C VAL A 639 -32.54 24.33 -6.69
N GLU A 640 -32.97 25.05 -5.66
CA GLU A 640 -34.01 26.08 -5.73
C GLU A 640 -33.60 27.27 -6.59
N ALA A 641 -32.38 27.79 -6.41
CA ALA A 641 -31.83 28.84 -7.27
C ALA A 641 -31.78 28.43 -8.74
N ALA A 642 -31.36 27.19 -9.03
CA ALA A 642 -31.36 26.64 -10.37
C ALA A 642 -32.78 26.50 -10.96
N ILE A 643 -33.80 26.18 -10.14
CA ILE A 643 -35.21 26.20 -10.54
C ILE A 643 -35.63 27.63 -10.89
N SER A 644 -35.29 28.61 -10.05
CA SER A 644 -35.63 30.03 -10.25
C SER A 644 -35.01 30.61 -11.53
N LEU A 645 -33.83 30.12 -11.95
CA LEU A 645 -33.18 30.45 -13.21
C LEU A 645 -33.79 29.73 -14.43
N GLY A 646 -34.85 28.92 -14.24
CA GLY A 646 -35.52 28.21 -15.32
C GLY A 646 -34.76 26.99 -15.86
N LEU A 647 -33.74 26.48 -15.13
CA LEU A 647 -32.98 25.32 -15.59
C LEU A 647 -33.83 24.05 -15.56
N SER A 648 -33.85 23.35 -16.70
CA SER A 648 -34.48 22.04 -16.82
C SER A 648 -33.84 21.02 -15.86
N PRO A 649 -34.54 19.93 -15.47
CA PRO A 649 -33.98 18.93 -14.54
C PRO A 649 -32.64 18.36 -15.00
N PHE A 650 -32.46 18.15 -16.30
CA PHE A 650 -31.19 17.66 -16.87
C PHE A 650 -30.08 18.71 -16.80
N GLN A 651 -30.38 19.97 -17.15
CA GLN A 651 -29.43 21.08 -17.03
C GLN A 651 -29.03 21.29 -15.58
N ARG A 652 -29.99 21.27 -14.64
CA ARG A 652 -29.72 21.39 -13.20
C ARG A 652 -28.84 20.27 -12.68
N LEU A 653 -29.12 19.02 -13.07
CA LEU A 653 -28.29 17.88 -12.70
C LEU A 653 -26.86 18.05 -13.22
N ARG A 654 -26.70 18.40 -14.50
CA ARG A 654 -25.39 18.46 -15.16
C ARG A 654 -24.56 19.69 -14.77
N LEU A 655 -25.18 20.86 -14.63
CA LEU A 655 -24.48 22.14 -14.46
C LEU A 655 -24.29 22.54 -12.98
N VAL A 656 -25.18 22.09 -12.09
CA VAL A 656 -25.17 22.53 -10.69
C VAL A 656 -24.91 21.36 -9.74
N ILE A 657 -25.74 20.32 -9.80
CA ILE A 657 -25.76 19.26 -8.78
C ILE A 657 -24.57 18.31 -8.93
N LEU A 658 -24.38 17.72 -10.12
CA LEU A 658 -23.38 16.68 -10.35
C LEU A 658 -21.94 17.18 -10.12
N PRO A 659 -21.52 18.37 -10.59
CA PRO A 659 -20.18 18.90 -10.31
C PRO A 659 -19.90 19.05 -8.81
N GLN A 660 -20.89 19.53 -8.04
CA GLN A 660 -20.75 19.70 -6.59
C GLN A 660 -20.77 18.35 -5.85
N ALA A 661 -21.67 17.44 -6.24
CA ALA A 661 -21.78 16.11 -5.65
C ALA A 661 -20.51 15.26 -5.90
N LEU A 662 -19.83 15.48 -7.03
CA LEU A 662 -18.60 14.77 -7.38
C LEU A 662 -17.50 14.94 -6.30
N ARG A 663 -17.44 16.11 -5.66
CA ARG A 663 -16.46 16.43 -4.59
C ARG A 663 -16.65 15.57 -3.34
N SER A 664 -17.88 15.26 -2.95
CA SER A 664 -18.16 14.37 -1.82
C SER A 664 -18.19 12.90 -2.22
N MET A 665 -18.42 12.60 -3.51
CA MET A 665 -18.47 11.25 -4.06
C MET A 665 -17.09 10.59 -4.17
N ILE A 666 -16.07 11.32 -4.63
CA ILE A 666 -14.73 10.77 -4.90
C ILE A 666 -14.08 10.10 -3.68
N PRO A 667 -14.05 10.72 -2.48
CA PRO A 667 -13.45 10.09 -1.31
C PRO A 667 -14.12 8.76 -0.94
N LEU A 668 -15.44 8.67 -1.14
CA LEU A 668 -16.21 7.46 -0.88
C LEU A 668 -15.91 6.37 -1.93
N LEU A 669 -15.77 6.75 -3.20
CA LEU A 669 -15.38 5.84 -4.27
C LEU A 669 -13.97 5.26 -4.06
N ASN A 670 -13.03 6.03 -3.49
CA ASN A 670 -11.68 5.54 -3.19
C ASN A 670 -11.72 4.28 -2.30
N ASN A 671 -12.49 4.34 -1.21
CA ASN A 671 -12.69 3.20 -0.31
C ASN A 671 -13.33 2.01 -1.04
N GLN A 672 -14.31 2.25 -1.94
CA GLN A 672 -14.94 1.17 -2.68
C GLN A 672 -14.02 0.51 -3.70
N PHE A 673 -13.19 1.27 -4.41
CA PHE A 673 -12.24 0.70 -5.36
C PHE A 673 -11.15 -0.12 -4.65
N MET A 674 -10.69 0.32 -3.48
CA MET A 674 -9.83 -0.50 -2.61
C MET A 674 -10.52 -1.79 -2.17
N ASN A 675 -11.84 -1.75 -1.91
CA ASN A 675 -12.61 -2.95 -1.59
C ASN A 675 -12.75 -3.89 -2.80
N VAL A 676 -12.92 -3.38 -4.02
CA VAL A 676 -12.93 -4.23 -5.24
C VAL A 676 -11.62 -5.00 -5.37
N TRP A 677 -10.49 -4.34 -5.14
CA TRP A 677 -9.18 -4.99 -5.16
C TRP A 677 -9.08 -6.11 -4.11
N LYS A 678 -9.50 -5.88 -2.86
CA LYS A 678 -9.49 -6.90 -1.81
C LYS A 678 -10.50 -8.02 -2.05
N ASN A 679 -11.69 -7.69 -2.53
CA ASN A 679 -12.76 -8.63 -2.82
C ASN A 679 -12.47 -9.52 -4.03
N SER A 680 -11.49 -9.16 -4.88
CA SER A 680 -11.02 -10.04 -5.94
C SER A 680 -10.47 -11.38 -5.41
N SER A 681 -10.02 -11.43 -4.15
CA SER A 681 -9.58 -12.67 -3.47
C SER A 681 -10.68 -13.74 -3.35
N LEU A 682 -11.96 -13.35 -3.44
CA LEU A 682 -13.08 -14.29 -3.49
C LEU A 682 -13.17 -15.06 -4.82
N ALA A 683 -12.27 -14.78 -5.77
CA ALA A 683 -12.04 -15.55 -6.99
C ALA A 683 -11.90 -17.05 -6.79
N ILE A 684 -11.41 -17.47 -5.63
CA ILE A 684 -11.31 -18.87 -5.25
C ILE A 684 -12.64 -19.63 -5.39
N ILE A 685 -13.78 -18.95 -5.18
CA ILE A 685 -15.12 -19.56 -5.23
C ILE A 685 -15.48 -20.02 -6.64
N VAL A 686 -14.96 -19.33 -7.66
CA VAL A 686 -15.24 -19.63 -9.07
C VAL A 686 -14.02 -20.20 -9.79
N ALA A 687 -13.00 -20.61 -9.02
CA ALA A 687 -11.73 -21.13 -9.52
C ALA A 687 -11.05 -20.19 -10.53
N TYR A 688 -11.16 -18.88 -10.33
CA TYR A 688 -10.43 -17.90 -11.13
C TYR A 688 -8.99 -17.75 -10.60
N ASN A 689 -8.01 -17.80 -11.51
CA ASN A 689 -6.57 -17.80 -11.18
C ASN A 689 -6.07 -16.38 -10.82
N ASP A 690 -6.51 -15.91 -9.66
CA ASP A 690 -6.10 -14.65 -9.04
C ASP A 690 -4.89 -14.85 -8.09
N ILE A 691 -4.39 -13.75 -7.50
CA ILE A 691 -3.26 -13.79 -6.56
C ILE A 691 -3.55 -14.72 -5.37
N PHE A 692 -4.77 -14.71 -4.83
CA PHE A 692 -5.12 -15.53 -3.66
C PHE A 692 -5.20 -17.03 -4.00
N TYR A 693 -5.81 -17.37 -5.13
CA TYR A 693 -5.86 -18.74 -5.62
C TYR A 693 -4.45 -19.28 -5.83
N GLN A 694 -3.59 -18.52 -6.51
CA GLN A 694 -2.20 -18.94 -6.76
C GLN A 694 -1.41 -19.11 -5.45
N PHE A 695 -1.59 -18.20 -4.49
CA PHE A 695 -1.04 -18.35 -3.14
C PHE A 695 -1.46 -19.67 -2.49
N LEU A 696 -2.76 -19.99 -2.49
CA LEU A 696 -3.27 -21.20 -1.85
C LEU A 696 -2.66 -22.46 -2.48
N VAL A 697 -2.61 -22.50 -3.82
CA VAL A 697 -2.07 -23.65 -4.55
C VAL A 697 -0.57 -23.79 -4.26
N MET A 698 0.20 -22.70 -4.25
CA MET A 698 1.62 -22.75 -3.90
C MET A 698 1.84 -23.14 -2.43
N ALA A 699 1.05 -22.61 -1.49
CA ALA A 699 1.20 -22.87 -0.07
C ALA A 699 0.94 -24.34 0.28
N ASN A 700 -0.07 -24.95 -0.33
CA ASN A 700 -0.41 -26.35 -0.12
C ASN A 700 0.60 -27.31 -0.75
N ASN A 701 1.16 -26.97 -1.91
CA ASN A 701 2.09 -27.85 -2.62
C ASN A 701 3.54 -27.72 -2.13
N VAL A 702 3.98 -26.51 -1.79
CA VAL A 702 5.38 -26.25 -1.39
C VAL A 702 5.57 -26.36 0.12
N GLY A 703 4.51 -26.17 0.91
CA GLY A 703 4.60 -26.19 2.39
C GLY A 703 5.30 -24.95 2.98
N LYS A 704 5.61 -23.93 2.17
CA LYS A 704 6.21 -22.65 2.59
C LYS A 704 5.12 -21.59 2.81
N LEU A 705 4.43 -21.63 3.95
CA LEU A 705 3.26 -20.78 4.20
C LEU A 705 3.61 -19.30 4.40
N ILE A 706 4.59 -18.98 5.26
CA ILE A 706 4.82 -17.59 5.69
C ILE A 706 5.44 -16.71 4.61
N PRO A 707 6.48 -17.14 3.86
CA PRO A 707 7.00 -16.35 2.75
C PRO A 707 5.94 -16.05 1.70
N LEU A 708 5.12 -17.04 1.35
CA LEU A 708 4.01 -16.87 0.40
C LEU A 708 2.94 -15.95 0.95
N PHE A 709 2.64 -16.01 2.25
CA PHE A 709 1.64 -15.14 2.87
C PHE A 709 2.13 -13.70 2.98
N LEU A 710 3.41 -13.48 3.26
CA LEU A 710 4.02 -12.14 3.21
C LEU A 710 4.00 -11.58 1.79
N LEU A 711 4.32 -12.40 0.79
CA LEU A 711 4.24 -12.01 -0.62
C LEU A 711 2.79 -11.60 -0.99
N LEU A 712 1.80 -12.37 -0.54
CA LEU A 712 0.37 -12.07 -0.69
C LEU A 712 0.00 -10.72 -0.03
N LEU A 713 0.42 -10.50 1.21
CA LEU A 713 0.13 -9.25 1.94
C LEU A 713 0.75 -8.04 1.27
N VAL A 714 2.02 -8.13 0.87
CA VAL A 714 2.74 -7.05 0.19
C VAL A 714 2.06 -6.70 -1.13
N THR A 715 1.65 -7.69 -1.92
CA THR A 715 0.98 -7.41 -3.21
C THR A 715 -0.41 -6.84 -3.06
N TYR A 716 -1.24 -7.35 -2.13
CA TYR A 716 -2.54 -6.73 -1.86
C TYR A 716 -2.39 -5.32 -1.32
N GLN A 717 -1.43 -5.09 -0.41
CA GLN A 717 -1.17 -3.76 0.13
C GLN A 717 -0.66 -2.80 -0.95
N PHE A 718 0.27 -3.24 -1.80
CA PHE A 718 0.78 -2.46 -2.92
C PHE A 718 -0.35 -2.03 -3.86
N GLY A 719 -1.20 -2.98 -4.30
CA GLY A 719 -2.35 -2.64 -5.16
C GLY A 719 -3.33 -1.66 -4.49
N SER A 720 -3.59 -1.83 -3.19
CA SER A 720 -4.44 -0.91 -2.43
C SER A 720 -3.84 0.50 -2.31
N LEU A 721 -2.53 0.60 -2.10
CA LEU A 721 -1.82 1.89 -2.04
C LEU A 721 -1.76 2.56 -3.40
N MET A 722 -1.58 1.80 -4.49
CA MET A 722 -1.62 2.32 -5.85
C MET A 722 -2.98 2.94 -6.19
N ILE A 723 -4.08 2.23 -5.88
CA ILE A 723 -5.43 2.76 -6.07
C ILE A 723 -5.63 4.03 -5.22
N SER A 724 -5.22 4.00 -3.95
CA SER A 724 -5.35 5.14 -3.05
C SER A 724 -4.54 6.35 -3.53
N ALA A 725 -3.31 6.15 -4.02
CA ALA A 725 -2.46 7.21 -4.55
C ALA A 725 -3.10 7.88 -5.77
N VAL A 726 -3.59 7.10 -6.72
CA VAL A 726 -4.29 7.61 -7.92
C VAL A 726 -5.56 8.37 -7.54
N MET A 727 -6.36 7.82 -6.62
CA MET A 727 -7.61 8.44 -6.19
C MET A 727 -7.39 9.70 -5.34
N ASN A 728 -6.34 9.75 -4.51
CA ASN A 728 -5.99 10.94 -3.74
C ASN A 728 -5.49 12.06 -4.66
N TRP A 729 -4.67 11.72 -5.66
CA TRP A 729 -4.27 12.65 -6.71
C TRP A 729 -5.49 13.21 -7.46
N PHE A 730 -6.44 12.35 -7.84
CA PHE A 730 -7.70 12.76 -8.47
C PHE A 730 -8.56 13.65 -7.55
N ASN A 731 -8.66 13.31 -6.26
CA ASN A 731 -9.40 14.09 -5.27
C ASN A 731 -8.82 15.50 -5.08
N ALA A 732 -7.50 15.65 -5.03
CA ALA A 732 -6.83 16.95 -4.92
C ALA A 732 -7.20 17.88 -6.08
N ARG A 733 -7.39 17.33 -7.29
CA ARG A 733 -7.76 18.08 -8.50
C ARG A 733 -9.21 18.54 -8.48
N VAL A 734 -10.13 17.69 -8.06
CA VAL A 734 -11.54 18.07 -8.00
C VAL A 734 -11.81 19.07 -6.87
N THR A 735 -11.01 19.05 -5.80
CA THR A 735 -11.16 19.95 -4.66
C THR A 735 -10.43 21.30 -4.81
N SER A 736 -9.43 21.42 -5.69
CA SER A 736 -8.68 22.66 -5.91
C SER A 736 -9.47 23.74 -6.66
N VAL A 737 -10.58 23.38 -7.32
CA VAL A 737 -11.46 24.34 -7.98
C VAL A 737 -12.25 25.11 -6.92
N LYS A 738 -11.88 26.39 -6.71
CA LYS A 738 -12.70 27.35 -5.96
C LYS A 738 -13.86 27.78 -6.86
N ILE A 739 -15.09 27.44 -6.44
CA ILE A 739 -16.33 27.94 -7.07
C ILE A 739 -16.66 29.30 -6.44
#